data_AF-H0EC84-F1
#
_entry.id   AF-H0EC84-F1
#
_cell.length_a   1.000
_cell.length_b   1.000
_cell.length_c   1.000
_cell.angle_alpha   90.00
_cell.angle_beta   90.00
_cell.angle_gamma   90.00
#
_symmetry.space_group_name_H-M   'P 1'
#
loop_
_entity.id
_entity.type
_entity.pdbx_description
1 polymer ?
#
loop_
_entity_poly.entity_id
_entity_poly.type
_entity_poly.pdbx_seq_one_letter_code
_entity_poly.pdbx_strand_id
1 'polypeptide(L)'
;MGQPIHKIANRAVLLWKDLDDRIFSIKNPEKRLKALQSSRQEIIRRINSDYAKPWFAIDSSGESVEIEDLTYSECLRRLVNLMLDENFETWFKKDSLWQMEDLDAVVGRDPQRMNATRTEYHFDEHGLLPEYEDFINNLLSSHQGWAQACLSDEHVRFEDQPVKNPISAAFQPCHGDTVAVTYDEDKQPKNVELNSKALDGSAYTSISLKLVDKLRVLVTLQIDKECNSTNSSIVFEFAFNHQDQKHRLHEVTTSRDEMIKEFYSDIWEHERTFPSGIELGTEYYEKSITLSCQTVESFMSTITKSDLSPAGLVSTITRDKKPVVYVTSVFLIRGTFKSDEISTQLIDRYDISLPVTSLKLQALLRSRSWLKFTDSDEPLMGTTLRIKLRTEHKSRSVGHDLKVGGQVFQATEQGDVLNIEMQHVAMSQGKMVIAVRAYNSETSEKVLDATAEIEQGSTAYLFCGQGSQEKEMGLPLYNSNSAAKMIWDRGDKYFVDTYGKLSNTCVILYANKTLGFSLLDIVFRDPKTITIYFGGKRGRTIRSNYLQMTRKAICDGKEKMQPIIPGLTPTSKSYTFKEERGLLFSTQFAQPALTLMEIAEFEALKSHQVVQQDFKFAGHSLGEYAALAACTSFMTLENMLHLVFYRGLIMQNAMTRDGDGMTGFSMVALNPSKISRDMKQDFVREIIREIAEQSGLLLEIVNFNLEGQQYVCAGNLQALAILITTSDALSSLKSCQYTTSALKHLVAHHLTQSQDIPRPITLSRGVATIPLNGIDIPFHSTHLRAGIDTYRDYLKEKINESDIVPEEMVGKWIPNLVGVPFGTGRDFVERVVEVSGSQVLSEMLKGSDG
;
A
#
# COMPACT_ATOMS: atom_id res chain seq x y z
N MET A 1 23.02 24.77 55.34
CA MET A 1 22.73 25.28 53.99
C MET A 1 21.39 25.99 53.86
N GLY A 2 20.68 26.32 54.97
CA GLY A 2 19.43 27.10 54.90
C GLY A 2 18.25 26.40 54.20
N GLN A 3 18.41 25.12 53.85
CA GLN A 3 17.35 24.32 53.25
C GLN A 3 16.29 23.96 54.30
N PRO A 4 15.00 23.99 53.95
CA PRO A 4 13.95 23.56 54.85
C PRO A 4 14.07 22.06 55.15
N ILE A 5 14.01 21.68 56.43
CA ILE A 5 14.04 20.29 56.88
C ILE A 5 12.77 20.05 57.71
N HIS A 6 11.91 19.13 57.27
CA HIS A 6 10.69 18.76 58.00
C HIS A 6 11.03 17.81 59.15
N LYS A 7 10.74 18.22 60.39
CA LYS A 7 10.99 17.45 61.61
C LYS A 7 9.78 17.51 62.55
N ILE A 8 9.56 16.47 63.35
CA ILE A 8 8.49 16.42 64.35
C ILE A 8 8.73 17.50 65.43
N ALA A 9 7.71 18.29 65.76
CA ALA A 9 7.81 19.41 66.68
C ALA A 9 7.88 18.97 68.17
N ASN A 10 8.99 18.37 68.57
CA ASN A 10 9.31 18.10 69.98
C ASN A 10 10.18 19.21 70.59
N ARG A 11 10.53 19.10 71.88
CA ARG A 11 11.27 20.14 72.60
C ARG A 11 12.62 20.48 71.95
N ALA A 12 13.34 19.48 71.42
CA ALA A 12 14.61 19.70 70.72
C ALA A 12 14.44 20.46 69.40
N VAL A 13 13.46 20.09 68.58
CA VAL A 13 13.16 20.73 67.30
C VAL A 13 12.58 22.12 67.49
N LEU A 14 11.77 22.32 68.53
CA LEU A 14 11.25 23.64 68.91
C LEU A 14 12.35 24.57 69.43
N LEU A 15 13.32 24.06 70.19
CA LEU A 15 14.52 24.82 70.58
C LEU A 15 15.39 25.15 69.37
N TRP A 16 15.60 24.19 68.46
CA TRP A 16 16.35 24.43 67.22
C TRP A 16 15.68 25.53 66.41
N LYS A 17 14.38 25.41 66.12
CA LYS A 17 13.62 26.41 65.37
C LYS A 17 13.72 27.80 66.00
N ASP A 18 13.56 27.89 67.32
CA ASP A 18 13.70 29.15 68.07
C ASP A 18 15.12 29.76 67.96
N LEU A 19 16.17 28.93 67.99
CA LEU A 19 17.55 29.40 67.78
C LEU A 19 17.82 29.80 66.32
N ASP A 20 17.25 29.11 65.34
CA ASP A 20 17.33 29.49 63.93
C ASP A 20 16.69 30.87 63.70
N ASP A 21 15.50 31.07 64.27
CA ASP A 21 14.75 32.32 64.12
C ASP A 21 15.41 33.49 64.86
N ARG A 22 15.91 33.29 66.10
CA ARG A 22 16.47 34.37 66.94
C ARG A 22 17.97 34.61 66.81
N ILE A 23 18.77 33.56 66.61
CA ILE A 23 20.24 33.63 66.70
C ILE A 23 20.89 33.39 65.34
N PHE A 24 20.57 32.28 64.67
CA PHE A 24 21.26 31.89 63.44
C PHE A 24 20.82 32.70 62.21
N SER A 25 19.63 33.31 62.25
CA SER A 25 19.16 34.29 61.26
C SER A 25 20.00 35.58 61.21
N ILE A 26 20.71 35.95 62.29
CA ILE A 26 21.52 37.19 62.36
C ILE A 26 22.80 37.03 61.55
N LYS A 27 22.88 37.52 60.31
CA LYS A 27 24.06 37.35 59.43
C LYS A 27 25.35 38.05 59.90
N ASN A 28 25.25 39.11 60.71
CA ASN A 28 26.43 39.86 61.20
C ASN A 28 27.07 39.16 62.44
N PRO A 29 28.36 38.78 62.38
CA PRO A 29 29.02 38.04 63.46
C PRO A 29 29.07 38.77 64.81
N GLU A 30 29.36 40.07 64.83
CA GLU A 30 29.48 40.83 66.09
C GLU A 30 28.11 41.00 66.77
N LYS A 31 27.06 41.25 65.98
CA LYS A 31 25.69 41.32 66.52
C LYS A 31 25.20 39.96 67.00
N ARG A 32 25.55 38.88 66.29
CA ARG A 32 25.23 37.51 66.69
C ARG A 32 25.94 37.13 67.99
N LEU A 33 27.21 37.49 68.13
CA LEU A 33 27.98 37.27 69.36
C LEU A 33 27.35 38.02 70.56
N LYS A 34 26.91 39.27 70.35
CA LYS A 34 26.24 40.04 71.39
C LYS A 34 24.88 39.44 71.80
N ALA A 35 24.12 38.92 70.83
CA ALA A 35 22.85 38.22 71.09
C ALA A 35 23.05 36.89 71.83
N LEU A 36 24.09 36.12 71.47
CA LEU A 36 24.50 34.91 72.18
C LEU A 36 24.90 35.21 73.62
N GLN A 37 25.66 36.29 73.84
CA GLN A 37 26.08 36.71 75.19
C GLN A 37 24.88 37.16 76.05
N SER A 38 23.91 37.90 75.48
CA SER A 38 22.74 38.35 76.22
C SER A 38 21.78 37.22 76.63
N SER A 39 21.71 36.14 75.84
CA SER A 39 20.83 34.99 76.10
C SER A 39 21.58 33.76 76.61
N ARG A 40 22.87 33.89 76.96
CA ARG A 40 23.78 32.77 77.28
C ARG A 40 23.20 31.80 78.33
N GLN A 41 22.78 32.32 79.48
CA GLN A 41 22.25 31.49 80.57
C GLN A 41 20.95 30.77 80.18
N GLU A 42 20.10 31.40 79.36
CA GLU A 42 18.88 30.77 78.85
C GLU A 42 19.20 29.64 77.86
N ILE A 43 20.13 29.89 76.93
CA ILE A 43 20.56 28.93 75.92
C ILE A 43 21.18 27.70 76.59
N ILE A 44 22.10 27.89 77.54
CA ILE A 44 22.74 26.79 78.27
C ILE A 44 21.69 25.93 79.00
N ARG A 45 20.73 26.56 79.67
CA ARG A 45 19.65 25.85 80.37
C ARG A 45 18.81 25.01 79.43
N ARG A 46 18.37 25.58 78.30
CA ARG A 46 17.52 24.89 77.32
C ARG A 46 18.26 23.82 76.55
N ILE A 47 19.55 24.03 76.25
CA ILE A 47 20.40 23.00 75.64
C ILE A 47 20.52 21.79 76.58
N ASN A 48 20.71 22.01 77.88
CA ASN A 48 20.75 20.93 78.87
C ASN A 48 19.40 20.20 79.05
N SER A 49 18.28 20.93 79.01
CA SER A 49 16.95 20.35 79.27
C SER A 49 16.25 19.75 78.05
N ASP A 50 16.51 20.29 76.85
CA ASP A 50 15.68 20.04 75.68
C ASP A 50 16.46 19.48 74.48
N TYR A 51 17.79 19.57 74.48
CA TYR A 51 18.61 19.16 73.33
C TYR A 51 19.44 17.90 73.62
N ALA A 52 19.77 17.17 72.56
CA ALA A 52 20.56 15.94 72.66
C ALA A 52 22.04 16.19 72.97
N LYS A 53 22.57 17.37 72.62
CA LYS A 53 23.96 17.77 72.89
C LYS A 53 23.97 18.75 74.06
N PRO A 54 24.18 18.30 75.31
CA PRO A 54 24.16 19.18 76.48
C PRO A 54 25.34 20.15 76.48
N TRP A 55 25.25 21.18 77.31
CA TRP A 55 26.39 22.04 77.64
C TRP A 55 27.49 21.19 78.29
N PHE A 56 28.71 21.35 77.78
CA PHE A 56 29.82 20.51 78.19
C PHE A 56 30.24 20.82 79.63
N ALA A 57 30.50 22.08 79.96
CA ALA A 57 31.14 22.45 81.21
C ALA A 57 30.15 22.49 82.39
N ILE A 58 30.23 21.48 83.25
CA ILE A 58 29.45 21.35 84.48
C ILE A 58 30.44 21.02 85.60
N ASP A 59 30.38 21.79 86.68
CA ASP A 59 31.25 21.58 87.83
C ASP A 59 30.81 20.37 88.69
N SER A 60 31.60 20.02 89.70
CA SER A 60 31.28 18.92 90.61
C SER A 60 30.00 19.13 91.46
N SER A 61 29.41 20.33 91.45
CA SER A 61 28.13 20.63 92.11
C SER A 61 26.91 20.48 91.18
N GLY A 62 27.14 20.29 89.88
CA GLY A 62 26.08 20.15 88.88
C GLY A 62 25.66 21.46 88.20
N GLU A 63 26.35 22.57 88.48
CA GLU A 63 26.08 23.88 87.90
C GLU A 63 26.83 24.07 86.58
N SER A 64 26.22 24.80 85.64
CA SER A 64 26.83 25.08 84.33
C SER A 64 27.85 26.21 84.43
N VAL A 65 29.12 25.90 84.20
CA VAL A 65 30.26 26.82 84.29
C VAL A 65 30.94 26.99 82.93
N GLU A 66 31.98 27.82 82.85
CA GLU A 66 32.83 27.90 81.65
C GLU A 66 33.90 26.81 81.64
N ILE A 67 34.38 26.48 80.45
CA ILE A 67 35.41 25.44 80.31
C ILE A 67 36.71 25.81 81.01
N GLU A 68 36.97 27.11 81.14
CA GLU A 68 38.13 27.71 81.82
C GLU A 68 38.05 27.54 83.34
N ASP A 69 36.85 27.36 83.89
CA ASP A 69 36.59 27.20 85.32
C ASP A 69 36.63 25.73 85.77
N LEU A 70 36.75 24.79 84.83
CA LEU A 70 36.84 23.36 85.13
C LEU A 70 38.26 22.94 85.47
N THR A 71 38.40 22.11 86.52
CA THR A 71 39.66 21.39 86.72
C THR A 71 39.84 20.33 85.61
N TYR A 72 41.10 19.99 85.30
CA TYR A 72 41.41 18.88 84.39
C TYR A 72 40.71 17.58 84.80
N SER A 73 40.53 17.35 86.11
CA SER A 73 39.84 16.17 86.63
C SER A 73 38.33 16.16 86.37
N GLU A 74 37.68 17.33 86.45
CA GLU A 74 36.25 17.48 86.15
C GLU A 74 36.01 17.42 84.65
N CYS A 75 36.90 18.02 83.85
CA CYS A 75 36.87 17.93 82.40
C CYS A 75 37.00 16.46 81.94
N LEU A 76 37.92 15.68 82.54
CA LEU A 76 38.10 14.27 82.23
C LEU A 76 36.89 13.42 82.65
N ARG A 77 36.32 13.64 83.85
CA ARG A 77 35.09 12.95 84.28
C ARG A 77 33.90 13.29 83.40
N ARG A 78 33.79 14.53 82.93
CA ARG A 78 32.72 14.97 82.05
C ARG A 78 32.85 14.34 80.66
N LEU A 79 34.07 14.22 80.13
CA LEU A 79 34.36 13.47 78.91
C LEU A 79 33.96 12.00 79.07
N VAL A 80 34.34 11.36 80.18
CA VAL A 80 33.95 9.97 80.47
C VAL A 80 32.42 9.84 80.55
N ASN A 81 31.75 10.68 81.32
CA ASN A 81 30.28 10.63 81.48
C ASN A 81 29.49 10.90 80.19
N LEU A 82 30.06 11.62 79.22
CA LEU A 82 29.41 11.93 77.94
C LEU A 82 29.84 11.01 76.80
N MET A 83 30.92 10.23 76.95
CA MET A 83 31.56 9.51 75.83
C MET A 83 31.94 8.05 76.12
N LEU A 84 31.91 7.57 77.36
CA LEU A 84 32.34 6.21 77.72
C LEU A 84 31.18 5.39 78.31
N ASP A 85 30.65 4.48 77.48
CA ASP A 85 29.94 3.27 77.92
C ASP A 85 30.73 2.00 77.49
N GLU A 86 30.22 0.81 77.83
CA GLU A 86 30.93 -0.47 77.68
C GLU A 86 31.28 -0.86 76.22
N ASN A 87 30.88 -0.10 75.20
CA ASN A 87 31.05 -0.45 73.79
C ASN A 87 31.94 0.53 72.97
N PHE A 88 33.03 1.00 73.56
CA PHE A 88 33.97 2.03 73.04
C PHE A 88 34.49 1.84 71.59
N GLU A 89 34.47 0.63 71.02
CA GLU A 89 34.99 0.37 69.66
C GLU A 89 34.09 0.96 68.54
N THR A 90 32.79 1.15 68.80
CA THR A 90 31.80 1.65 67.82
C THR A 90 31.84 3.18 67.66
N TRP A 91 32.44 3.90 68.62
CA TRP A 91 32.27 5.35 68.80
C TRP A 91 33.24 6.24 67.99
N PHE A 92 34.23 5.66 67.30
CA PHE A 92 35.28 6.44 66.63
C PHE A 92 34.88 7.08 65.27
N LYS A 93 33.61 6.95 64.84
CA LYS A 93 33.12 7.52 63.56
C LYS A 93 31.86 8.38 63.74
N LYS A 94 32.10 9.68 63.90
CA LYS A 94 31.28 10.89 63.59
C LYS A 94 29.80 10.70 63.14
N ASP A 95 28.85 11.35 63.83
CA ASP A 95 27.82 12.32 63.33
C ASP A 95 26.50 12.35 64.17
N SER A 96 25.58 13.28 63.93
CA SER A 96 24.48 13.73 64.81
C SER A 96 23.14 12.98 64.63
N LEU A 97 23.17 11.80 64.02
CA LEU A 97 21.99 11.01 63.66
C LEU A 97 21.91 9.66 64.41
N TRP A 98 23.02 9.15 64.97
CA TRP A 98 23.06 7.83 65.61
C TRP A 98 22.28 7.77 66.94
N GLN A 99 21.99 8.91 67.58
CA GLN A 99 21.15 8.97 68.79
C GLN A 99 19.72 8.47 68.53
N MET A 100 19.37 8.26 67.26
CA MET A 100 18.09 7.74 66.83
C MET A 100 18.04 6.22 66.81
N GLU A 101 19.17 5.51 66.90
CA GLU A 101 19.23 4.06 66.87
C GLU A 101 19.21 3.46 68.29
N ASP A 102 19.81 4.14 69.28
CA ASP A 102 19.88 3.69 70.68
C ASP A 102 19.44 4.77 71.69
N LEU A 103 18.32 4.54 72.38
CA LEU A 103 17.73 5.43 73.37
C LEU A 103 18.55 5.49 74.68
N ASP A 104 19.34 4.46 74.97
CA ASP A 104 20.07 4.33 76.24
C ASP A 104 21.26 5.28 76.33
N ALA A 105 21.76 5.75 75.18
CA ALA A 105 22.82 6.74 75.06
C ALA A 105 22.33 8.21 75.08
N VAL A 106 21.02 8.44 75.18
CA VAL A 106 20.42 9.79 75.31
C VAL A 106 20.31 10.15 76.79
N VAL A 107 20.75 11.35 77.19
CA VAL A 107 20.67 11.82 78.58
C VAL A 107 19.23 11.72 79.09
N GLY A 108 19.01 10.85 80.08
CA GLY A 108 17.70 10.59 80.69
C GLY A 108 16.77 9.68 79.88
N ARG A 109 17.25 9.02 78.82
CA ARG A 109 16.48 8.14 77.92
C ARG A 109 15.18 8.77 77.40
N ASP A 110 15.21 10.09 77.20
CA ASP A 110 14.03 10.92 76.89
C ASP A 110 13.80 11.03 75.36
N PRO A 111 12.75 10.39 74.81
CA PRO A 111 12.50 10.37 73.37
C PRO A 111 12.13 11.75 72.78
N GLN A 112 11.71 12.70 73.63
CA GLN A 112 11.41 14.07 73.18
C GLN A 112 12.64 14.88 72.76
N ARG A 113 13.84 14.27 72.85
CA ARG A 113 15.12 14.86 72.45
C ARG A 113 15.63 14.41 71.06
N MET A 114 14.87 13.60 70.27
CA MET A 114 15.29 12.96 68.99
C MET A 114 14.58 13.50 67.70
N ASN A 115 14.96 13.09 66.47
CA ASN A 115 14.41 13.63 65.20
C ASN A 115 13.86 12.58 64.17
N ALA A 116 12.56 12.22 64.19
CA ALA A 116 11.70 11.79 63.03
C ALA A 116 11.21 10.33 62.88
N THR A 117 10.13 10.17 62.08
CA THR A 117 9.57 8.96 61.46
C THR A 117 9.09 9.30 60.02
N ARG A 118 9.57 8.59 58.98
CA ARG A 118 9.46 8.79 57.50
C ARG A 118 10.62 9.58 56.84
N THR A 119 11.19 9.01 55.77
CA THR A 119 12.28 9.59 54.96
C THR A 119 11.86 9.65 53.48
N GLU A 120 12.05 10.80 52.84
CA GLU A 120 11.74 11.03 51.42
C GLU A 120 12.95 11.60 50.70
N TYR A 121 13.18 11.15 49.46
CA TYR A 121 14.26 11.62 48.58
C TYR A 121 13.67 12.11 47.26
N HIS A 122 13.91 13.38 46.93
CA HIS A 122 13.39 14.02 45.71
C HIS A 122 14.52 14.19 44.68
N PHE A 123 14.27 13.79 43.44
CA PHE A 123 15.17 14.07 42.32
C PHE A 123 14.83 15.42 41.68
N ASP A 124 15.85 16.24 41.44
CA ASP A 124 15.69 17.55 40.79
C ASP A 124 15.16 17.38 39.36
N GLU A 125 14.34 18.31 38.89
CA GLU A 125 13.80 18.31 37.52
C GLU A 125 14.86 18.68 36.48
N HIS A 126 15.90 19.41 36.88
CA HIS A 126 16.92 19.96 35.96
C HIS A 126 18.37 19.83 36.46
N GLY A 127 18.60 19.21 37.62
CA GLY A 127 19.92 19.08 38.26
C GLY A 127 20.60 17.73 38.04
N LEU A 128 21.90 17.62 38.30
CA LEU A 128 22.64 16.34 38.14
C LEU A 128 22.03 15.23 39.01
N LEU A 129 21.66 14.12 38.38
CA LEU A 129 21.19 12.92 39.07
C LEU A 129 22.34 12.28 39.86
N PRO A 130 22.11 11.77 41.08
CA PRO A 130 23.13 11.12 41.88
C PRO A 130 23.53 9.76 41.31
N GLU A 131 24.76 9.31 41.59
CA GLU A 131 25.17 7.93 41.35
C GLU A 131 24.28 6.97 42.14
N TYR A 132 23.88 5.86 41.51
CA TYR A 132 22.87 4.96 42.07
C TYR A 132 23.30 4.36 43.42
N GLU A 133 24.57 3.97 43.54
CA GLU A 133 25.10 3.39 44.79
C GLU A 133 25.05 4.39 45.95
N ASP A 134 25.42 5.65 45.70
CA ASP A 134 25.38 6.72 46.70
C ASP A 134 23.93 7.02 47.12
N PHE A 135 23.01 7.05 46.17
CA PHE A 135 21.58 7.19 46.42
C PHE A 135 21.04 6.09 47.34
N ILE A 136 21.30 4.82 47.03
CA ILE A 136 20.79 3.69 47.82
C ILE A 136 21.42 3.65 49.22
N ASN A 137 22.72 3.92 49.33
CA ASN A 137 23.42 3.99 50.62
C ASN A 137 22.84 5.09 51.52
N ASN A 138 22.46 6.23 50.94
CA ASN A 138 21.80 7.32 51.66
C ASN A 138 20.35 6.98 52.04
N LEU A 139 19.63 6.24 51.19
CA LEU A 139 18.22 5.92 51.39
C LEU A 139 17.99 4.88 52.50
N LEU A 140 18.82 3.83 52.55
CA LEU A 140 18.63 2.68 53.45
C LEU A 140 19.58 2.65 54.65
N SER A 141 20.50 3.61 54.79
CA SER A 141 21.38 3.81 55.96
C SER A 141 21.83 2.50 56.65
N SER A 142 22.70 1.74 56.01
CA SER A 142 23.31 0.49 56.52
C SER A 142 22.38 -0.69 56.89
N HIS A 143 21.07 -0.63 56.61
CA HIS A 143 20.16 -1.74 56.88
C HIS A 143 20.43 -2.92 55.93
N GLN A 144 20.85 -4.07 56.49
CA GLN A 144 20.95 -5.32 55.74
C GLN A 144 19.65 -6.11 55.84
N GLY A 145 18.76 -5.92 54.85
CA GLY A 145 17.44 -6.55 54.84
C GLY A 145 16.84 -6.65 53.45
N TRP A 146 15.55 -7.01 53.39
CA TRP A 146 14.82 -7.25 52.15
C TRP A 146 14.84 -6.04 51.20
N ALA A 147 14.69 -4.81 51.71
CA ALA A 147 14.68 -3.60 50.91
C ALA A 147 16.05 -3.33 50.25
N GLN A 148 17.14 -3.63 50.95
CA GLN A 148 18.49 -3.55 50.40
C GLN A 148 18.70 -4.62 49.32
N ALA A 149 18.23 -5.85 49.54
CA ALA A 149 18.29 -6.89 48.52
C ALA A 149 17.54 -6.47 47.25
N CYS A 150 16.36 -5.85 47.38
CA CYS A 150 15.58 -5.35 46.24
C CYS A 150 16.31 -4.28 45.43
N LEU A 151 16.99 -3.35 46.10
CA LEU A 151 17.58 -2.18 45.44
C LEU A 151 19.08 -2.32 45.10
N SER A 152 19.82 -3.20 45.78
CA SER A 152 21.28 -3.31 45.63
C SER A 152 21.78 -4.63 45.08
N ASP A 153 21.02 -5.74 45.19
CA ASP A 153 21.50 -7.02 44.67
C ASP A 153 21.61 -6.93 43.14
N GLU A 154 22.75 -7.38 42.59
CA GLU A 154 23.00 -7.33 41.14
C GLU A 154 22.08 -8.30 40.38
N HIS A 155 21.75 -9.44 41.01
CA HIS A 155 21.02 -10.53 40.40
C HIS A 155 19.90 -11.06 41.29
N VAL A 156 18.76 -11.38 40.68
CA VAL A 156 17.63 -12.09 41.28
C VAL A 156 17.53 -13.47 40.63
N ARG A 157 17.11 -14.51 41.37
CA ARG A 157 16.84 -15.81 40.75
C ARG A 157 15.49 -15.75 40.04
N PHE A 158 15.49 -16.10 38.76
CA PHE A 158 14.30 -16.38 37.99
C PHE A 158 14.33 -17.86 37.63
N GLU A 159 13.36 -18.63 38.15
CA GLU A 159 13.42 -20.09 38.17
C GLU A 159 14.76 -20.56 38.79
N ASP A 160 15.64 -21.22 38.02
CA ASP A 160 16.95 -21.68 38.48
C ASP A 160 18.13 -20.79 38.04
N GLN A 161 17.88 -19.74 37.25
CA GLN A 161 18.92 -18.92 36.64
C GLN A 161 19.05 -17.54 37.32
N PRO A 162 20.28 -17.01 37.48
CA PRO A 162 20.48 -15.63 37.91
C PRO A 162 20.17 -14.68 36.74
N VAL A 163 19.26 -13.74 36.96
CA VAL A 163 18.89 -12.68 36.01
C VAL A 163 19.23 -11.33 36.63
N LYS A 164 19.62 -10.35 35.81
CA LYS A 164 19.88 -8.98 36.28
C LYS A 164 18.67 -8.46 37.04
N ASN A 165 18.88 -7.87 38.22
CA ASN A 165 17.81 -7.44 39.11
C ASN A 165 16.91 -6.38 38.43
N PRO A 166 15.63 -6.69 38.14
CA PRO A 166 14.72 -5.76 37.50
C PRO A 166 14.25 -4.65 38.44
N ILE A 167 14.24 -4.90 39.76
CA ILE A 167 13.79 -3.93 40.76
C ILE A 167 14.81 -2.79 40.86
N SER A 168 16.11 -3.10 40.93
CA SER A 168 17.15 -2.06 40.95
C SER A 168 17.24 -1.27 39.65
N ALA A 169 16.94 -1.90 38.51
CA ALA A 169 16.84 -1.23 37.23
C ALA A 169 15.65 -0.25 37.15
N ALA A 170 14.52 -0.58 37.79
CA ALA A 170 13.33 0.26 37.80
C ALA A 170 13.44 1.46 38.75
N PHE A 171 14.26 1.37 39.81
CA PHE A 171 14.52 2.45 40.77
C PHE A 171 15.72 3.34 40.39
N GLN A 172 16.24 3.23 39.17
CA GLN A 172 17.30 4.13 38.72
C GLN A 172 16.83 5.59 38.79
N PRO A 173 17.70 6.55 39.18
CA PRO A 173 17.31 7.94 39.37
C PRO A 173 16.75 8.53 38.07
N CYS A 174 15.54 9.09 38.14
CA CYS A 174 14.89 9.76 37.03
C CYS A 174 14.44 11.16 37.47
N HIS A 175 14.51 12.13 36.57
CA HIS A 175 14.17 13.53 36.86
C HIS A 175 12.70 13.68 37.26
N GLY A 176 12.44 14.36 38.38
CA GLY A 176 11.09 14.63 38.87
C GLY A 176 10.43 13.47 39.64
N ASP A 177 11.09 12.33 39.78
CA ASP A 177 10.62 11.23 40.62
C ASP A 177 10.94 11.47 42.11
N THR A 178 10.22 10.79 42.99
CA THR A 178 10.45 10.83 44.44
C THR A 178 10.38 9.43 45.04
N VAL A 179 11.37 9.05 45.83
CA VAL A 179 11.40 7.76 46.54
C VAL A 179 11.15 7.97 48.02
N ALA A 180 10.18 7.25 48.58
CA ALA A 180 9.80 7.33 49.98
C ALA A 180 9.98 5.98 50.69
N VAL A 181 10.53 5.98 51.89
CA VAL A 181 10.66 4.78 52.74
C VAL A 181 9.90 4.99 54.04
N THR A 182 9.01 4.04 54.34
CA THR A 182 8.28 3.97 55.60
C THR A 182 8.86 2.89 56.49
N TYR A 183 9.15 3.23 57.74
CA TYR A 183 9.73 2.33 58.73
C TYR A 183 8.66 1.85 59.74
N ASP A 184 8.82 0.65 60.29
CA ASP A 184 7.98 0.14 61.37
C ASP A 184 8.46 0.59 62.77
N GLU A 185 7.78 0.11 63.83
CA GLU A 185 8.09 0.45 65.23
C GLU A 185 9.49 -0.04 65.65
N ASP A 186 10.01 -1.09 65.00
CA ASP A 186 11.34 -1.69 65.20
C ASP A 186 12.40 -1.07 64.26
N LYS A 187 12.05 0.03 63.56
CA LYS A 187 12.89 0.76 62.60
C LYS A 187 13.33 -0.06 61.39
N GLN A 188 12.61 -1.14 61.05
CA GLN A 188 12.86 -1.87 59.81
C GLN A 188 12.06 -1.25 58.65
N PRO A 189 12.61 -1.25 57.41
CA PRO A 189 11.87 -0.83 56.24
C PRO A 189 10.60 -1.68 56.09
N LYS A 190 9.44 -1.01 56.07
CA LYS A 190 8.12 -1.63 55.93
C LYS A 190 7.57 -1.49 54.51
N ASN A 191 7.80 -0.35 53.88
CA ASN A 191 7.34 -0.04 52.53
C ASN A 191 8.34 0.89 51.84
N VAL A 192 8.59 0.68 50.55
CA VAL A 192 9.39 1.54 49.69
C VAL A 192 8.53 1.92 48.49
N GLU A 193 8.34 3.21 48.24
CA GLU A 193 7.47 3.72 47.18
C GLU A 193 8.26 4.62 46.23
N LEU A 194 8.15 4.35 44.92
CA LEU A 194 8.57 5.23 43.85
C LEU A 194 7.34 6.01 43.36
N ASN A 195 7.40 7.33 43.47
CA ASN A 195 6.36 8.23 43.00
C ASN A 195 6.87 8.96 41.76
N SER A 196 6.12 8.80 40.66
CA SER A 196 6.42 9.40 39.37
C SER A 196 5.36 10.42 38.98
N LYS A 197 5.65 11.25 37.98
CA LYS A 197 4.70 12.22 37.42
C LYS A 197 3.76 11.56 36.41
N ALA A 198 2.46 11.80 36.56
CA ALA A 198 1.41 11.45 35.62
C ALA A 198 1.39 12.41 34.41
N LEU A 199 0.64 12.05 33.36
CA LEU A 199 0.44 12.85 32.15
C LEU A 199 -0.24 14.20 32.44
N ASP A 200 -1.09 14.25 33.46
CA ASP A 200 -1.75 15.47 33.95
C ASP A 200 -0.85 16.33 34.87
N GLY A 201 0.38 15.87 35.14
CA GLY A 201 1.36 16.51 36.01
C GLY A 201 1.21 16.21 37.51
N SER A 202 0.22 15.39 37.91
CA SER A 202 0.06 14.95 39.29
C SER A 202 1.08 13.86 39.67
N ALA A 203 1.37 13.68 40.97
CA ALA A 203 2.25 12.62 41.43
C ALA A 203 1.43 11.35 41.75
N TYR A 204 1.87 10.19 41.28
CA TYR A 204 1.29 8.89 41.62
C TYR A 204 2.37 7.86 41.95
N THR A 205 2.03 6.86 42.76
CA THR A 205 2.94 5.77 43.10
C THR A 205 3.01 4.78 41.94
N SER A 206 4.13 4.77 41.22
CA SER A 206 4.36 3.90 40.06
C SER A 206 4.84 2.51 40.49
N ILE A 207 5.65 2.43 41.56
CA ILE A 207 6.14 1.17 42.12
C ILE A 207 6.06 1.20 43.64
N SER A 208 5.56 0.12 44.25
CA SER A 208 5.57 -0.08 45.70
C SER A 208 6.16 -1.45 46.06
N LEU A 209 7.10 -1.46 47.00
CA LEU A 209 7.74 -2.66 47.54
C LEU A 209 7.28 -2.85 48.99
N LYS A 210 6.72 -4.01 49.32
CA LYS A 210 6.20 -4.31 50.66
C LYS A 210 6.60 -5.70 51.13
N LEU A 211 7.16 -5.79 52.34
CA LEU A 211 7.41 -7.08 52.99
C LEU A 211 6.14 -7.63 53.63
N VAL A 212 5.87 -8.91 53.36
CA VAL A 212 4.76 -9.70 53.90
C VAL A 212 5.32 -10.96 54.56
N ASP A 213 4.83 -11.26 55.77
CA ASP A 213 5.19 -12.44 56.56
C ASP A 213 6.71 -12.66 56.78
N LYS A 214 7.51 -11.58 56.69
CA LYS A 214 8.99 -11.55 56.80
C LYS A 214 9.77 -12.37 55.76
N LEU A 215 9.09 -13.08 54.86
CA LEU A 215 9.69 -14.00 53.89
C LEU A 215 9.35 -13.67 52.45
N ARG A 216 8.42 -12.74 52.21
CA ARG A 216 7.91 -12.45 50.87
C ARG A 216 7.89 -10.96 50.63
N VAL A 217 8.42 -10.53 49.50
CA VAL A 217 8.38 -9.14 49.05
C VAL A 217 7.37 -9.06 47.90
N LEU A 218 6.36 -8.22 48.08
CA LEU A 218 5.41 -7.88 47.02
C LEU A 218 5.91 -6.62 46.32
N VAL A 219 6.02 -6.70 44.99
CA VAL A 219 6.40 -5.61 44.10
C VAL A 219 5.19 -5.27 43.25
N THR A 220 4.50 -4.19 43.63
CA THR A 220 3.32 -3.70 42.93
C THR A 220 3.73 -2.65 41.91
N LEU A 221 3.38 -2.84 40.64
CA LEU A 221 3.51 -1.83 39.61
C LEU A 221 2.13 -1.28 39.25
N GLN A 222 2.06 0.03 39.09
CA GLN A 222 0.83 0.74 38.79
C GLN A 222 1.07 1.71 37.63
N ILE A 223 0.08 1.81 36.75
CA ILE A 223 0.11 2.74 35.61
C ILE A 223 -0.74 3.97 35.95
N ASP A 224 -0.38 5.11 35.36
CA ASP A 224 -1.18 6.33 35.40
C ASP A 224 -2.66 6.08 35.05
N LYS A 225 -3.54 6.77 35.78
CA LYS A 225 -5.00 6.64 35.70
C LYS A 225 -5.57 7.13 34.37
N GLU A 226 -4.90 8.08 33.70
CA GLU A 226 -5.31 8.52 32.36
C GLU A 226 -5.09 7.43 31.30
N CYS A 227 -4.06 6.60 31.46
CA CYS A 227 -3.79 5.46 30.58
C CYS A 227 -4.60 4.22 30.95
N ASN A 228 -5.21 4.22 32.14
CA ASN A 228 -5.86 3.05 32.74
C ASN A 228 -7.10 3.44 33.56
N SER A 229 -8.28 3.36 32.94
CA SER A 229 -9.55 3.75 33.61
C SER A 229 -9.96 2.83 34.76
N THR A 230 -9.42 1.60 34.83
CA THR A 230 -9.75 0.61 35.88
C THR A 230 -8.83 0.69 37.10
N ASN A 231 -7.78 1.52 37.08
CA ASN A 231 -6.70 1.54 38.08
C ASN A 231 -6.01 0.18 38.31
N SER A 232 -5.99 -0.71 37.29
CA SER A 232 -5.34 -2.03 37.40
C SER A 232 -3.85 -1.90 37.78
N SER A 233 -3.42 -2.78 38.68
CA SER A 233 -2.03 -2.91 39.14
C SER A 233 -1.59 -4.36 39.01
N ILE A 234 -0.31 -4.59 38.71
CA ILE A 234 0.28 -5.93 38.69
C ILE A 234 1.17 -6.13 39.92
N VAL A 235 1.11 -7.31 40.55
CA VAL A 235 1.85 -7.60 41.79
C VAL A 235 2.76 -8.80 41.58
N PHE A 236 4.07 -8.58 41.51
CA PHE A 236 5.06 -9.66 41.48
C PHE A 236 5.47 -10.06 42.88
N GLU A 237 5.53 -11.37 43.15
CA GLU A 237 5.92 -11.93 44.44
C GLU A 237 7.35 -12.45 44.37
N PHE A 238 8.19 -12.03 45.32
CA PHE A 238 9.57 -12.50 45.47
C PHE A 238 9.74 -13.14 46.85
N ALA A 239 10.20 -14.38 46.89
CA ALA A 239 10.64 -15.02 48.12
C ALA A 239 11.99 -14.45 48.55
N PHE A 240 12.08 -14.02 49.80
CA PHE A 240 13.29 -13.47 50.42
C PHE A 240 13.93 -14.48 51.36
N ASN A 241 15.15 -14.90 51.03
CA ASN A 241 15.92 -15.85 51.82
C ASN A 241 17.00 -15.12 52.64
N HIS A 242 16.81 -15.07 53.96
CA HIS A 242 17.74 -14.46 54.91
C HIS A 242 19.10 -15.18 55.00
N GLN A 243 19.20 -16.43 54.52
CA GLN A 243 20.41 -17.27 54.65
C GLN A 243 21.27 -17.33 53.37
N ASP A 244 20.72 -17.00 52.21
CA ASP A 244 21.45 -17.02 50.93
C ASP A 244 22.23 -15.71 50.76
N GLN A 245 23.56 -15.73 50.83
CA GLN A 245 24.37 -14.52 50.72
C GLN A 245 24.57 -14.04 49.27
N LYS A 246 24.22 -14.86 48.27
CA LYS A 246 24.54 -14.58 46.86
C LYS A 246 23.32 -14.19 46.05
N HIS A 247 22.18 -14.82 46.32
CA HIS A 247 20.92 -14.53 45.63
C HIS A 247 19.75 -14.54 46.61
N ARG A 248 19.59 -13.43 47.36
CA ARG A 248 18.60 -13.32 48.44
C ARG A 248 17.15 -13.30 47.96
N LEU A 249 16.92 -12.95 46.70
CA LEU A 249 15.59 -12.83 46.10
C LEU A 249 15.36 -13.92 45.05
N HIS A 250 14.19 -14.54 45.12
CA HIS A 250 13.72 -15.53 44.15
C HIS A 250 12.31 -15.17 43.69
N GLU A 251 12.12 -14.92 42.40
CA GLU A 251 10.79 -14.60 41.87
C GLU A 251 9.89 -15.85 41.89
N VAL A 252 8.67 -15.69 42.42
CA VAL A 252 7.63 -16.71 42.36
C VAL A 252 6.99 -16.66 40.98
N THR A 253 7.31 -17.64 40.13
CA THR A 253 6.87 -17.66 38.73
C THR A 253 5.54 -18.36 38.49
N THR A 254 4.90 -18.89 39.53
CA THR A 254 3.61 -19.62 39.42
C THR A 254 2.53 -18.66 38.92
N SER A 255 1.86 -18.98 37.80
CA SER A 255 0.83 -18.15 37.15
C SER A 255 1.26 -16.74 36.74
N ARG A 256 2.58 -16.48 36.64
CA ARG A 256 3.13 -15.17 36.24
C ARG A 256 2.59 -14.68 34.89
N ASP A 257 2.59 -15.54 33.90
CA ASP A 257 2.15 -15.18 32.54
C ASP A 257 0.64 -14.96 32.46
N GLU A 258 -0.15 -15.68 33.26
CA GLU A 258 -1.60 -15.48 33.37
C GLU A 258 -1.91 -14.11 33.97
N MET A 259 -1.21 -13.74 35.04
CA MET A 259 -1.32 -12.42 35.66
C MET A 259 -0.95 -11.29 34.70
N ILE A 260 0.14 -11.44 33.92
CA ILE A 260 0.53 -10.44 32.91
C ILE A 260 -0.55 -10.33 31.83
N LYS A 261 -1.09 -11.46 31.35
CA LYS A 261 -2.16 -11.47 30.35
C LYS A 261 -3.42 -10.78 30.87
N GLU A 262 -3.85 -11.06 32.10
CA GLU A 262 -5.00 -10.41 32.73
C GLU A 262 -4.79 -8.89 32.82
N PHE A 263 -3.62 -8.46 33.25
CA PHE A 263 -3.26 -7.04 33.33
C PHE A 263 -3.32 -6.32 31.96
N TYR A 264 -2.76 -6.91 30.91
CA TYR A 264 -2.86 -6.33 29.55
C TYR A 264 -4.28 -6.42 28.98
N SER A 265 -5.07 -7.43 29.36
CA SER A 265 -6.49 -7.52 29.04
C SER A 265 -7.23 -6.30 29.59
N ASP A 266 -7.07 -5.99 30.89
CA ASP A 266 -7.72 -4.84 31.51
C ASP A 266 -7.38 -3.51 30.81
N ILE A 267 -6.12 -3.33 30.40
CA ILE A 267 -5.67 -2.10 29.73
C ILE A 267 -6.25 -1.98 28.32
N TRP A 268 -6.25 -3.07 27.54
CA TRP A 268 -6.74 -3.06 26.16
C TRP A 268 -8.26 -3.17 26.06
N GLU A 269 -8.94 -3.70 27.07
CA GLU A 269 -10.37 -4.02 27.07
C GLU A 269 -11.21 -2.99 27.83
N HIS A 270 -11.31 -1.78 27.29
CA HIS A 270 -12.14 -0.73 27.88
C HIS A 270 -13.67 -0.98 27.94
N GLU A 271 -14.15 -2.21 27.68
CA GLU A 271 -15.56 -2.67 27.80
C GLU A 271 -15.78 -4.09 27.21
N ARG A 272 -14.72 -4.89 27.03
CA ARG A 272 -14.76 -6.14 26.23
C ARG A 272 -14.30 -7.33 27.05
N THR A 273 -14.81 -8.50 26.72
CA THR A 273 -14.41 -9.77 27.32
C THR A 273 -13.84 -10.66 26.24
N PHE A 274 -12.53 -10.86 26.21
CA PHE A 274 -11.94 -11.95 25.44
C PHE A 274 -12.44 -13.27 26.04
N PRO A 275 -12.97 -14.19 25.22
CA PRO A 275 -13.37 -15.50 25.72
C PRO A 275 -12.13 -16.22 26.25
N SER A 276 -12.14 -16.66 27.51
CA SER A 276 -11.08 -17.49 28.07
C SER A 276 -11.01 -18.82 27.30
N GLY A 277 -9.81 -19.21 26.89
CA GLY A 277 -9.58 -20.47 26.14
C GLY A 277 -9.72 -20.36 24.62
N ILE A 278 -9.22 -19.30 23.99
CA ILE A 278 -9.19 -19.18 22.52
C ILE A 278 -8.33 -20.29 21.90
N GLU A 279 -8.94 -21.14 21.09
CA GLU A 279 -8.22 -22.16 20.33
C GLU A 279 -7.51 -21.55 19.11
N LEU A 280 -6.22 -21.90 18.94
CA LEU A 280 -5.44 -21.55 17.75
C LEU A 280 -6.17 -21.99 16.47
N GLY A 281 -6.48 -21.03 15.59
CA GLY A 281 -7.15 -21.27 14.31
C GLY A 281 -8.62 -20.83 14.26
N THR A 282 -9.20 -20.33 15.36
CA THR A 282 -10.54 -19.72 15.35
C THR A 282 -10.50 -18.28 14.83
N GLU A 283 -11.45 -17.93 13.96
CA GLU A 283 -11.63 -16.55 13.46
C GLU A 283 -12.45 -15.75 14.47
N TYR A 284 -11.96 -14.56 14.85
CA TYR A 284 -12.64 -13.66 15.77
C TYR A 284 -13.22 -12.46 15.01
N TYR A 285 -14.47 -12.12 15.33
CA TYR A 285 -15.20 -11.01 14.72
C TYR A 285 -15.50 -9.94 15.76
N GLU A 286 -15.01 -8.73 15.54
CA GLU A 286 -15.26 -7.60 16.42
C GLU A 286 -16.63 -6.95 16.14
N LYS A 287 -17.19 -6.24 17.13
CA LYS A 287 -18.41 -5.44 16.94
C LYS A 287 -18.17 -4.37 15.87
N SER A 288 -19.19 -4.10 15.05
CA SER A 288 -19.14 -3.06 14.02
C SER A 288 -18.89 -1.68 14.64
N ILE A 289 -17.82 -1.00 14.20
CA ILE A 289 -17.49 0.36 14.60
C ILE A 289 -17.94 1.33 13.50
N THR A 290 -18.63 2.40 13.87
CA THR A 290 -18.98 3.49 12.95
C THR A 290 -17.88 4.55 12.97
N LEU A 291 -17.23 4.77 11.84
CA LEU A 291 -16.23 5.83 11.70
C LEU A 291 -16.93 7.19 11.57
N SER A 292 -16.68 8.10 12.51
CA SER A 292 -17.16 9.48 12.45
C SER A 292 -16.06 10.43 11.96
N CYS A 293 -16.43 11.58 11.39
CA CYS A 293 -15.45 12.60 10.99
C CYS A 293 -14.57 13.04 12.17
N GLN A 294 -15.17 13.21 13.35
CA GLN A 294 -14.45 13.61 14.57
C GLN A 294 -13.41 12.56 15.00
N THR A 295 -13.73 11.27 14.86
CA THR A 295 -12.78 10.19 15.14
C THR A 295 -11.60 10.22 14.17
N VAL A 296 -11.86 10.45 12.88
CA VAL A 296 -10.82 10.56 11.85
C VAL A 296 -9.95 11.79 12.09
N GLU A 297 -10.54 12.95 12.36
CA GLU A 297 -9.82 14.19 12.65
C GLU A 297 -8.96 14.07 13.90
N SER A 298 -9.51 13.49 14.98
CA SER A 298 -8.76 13.23 16.21
C SER A 298 -7.58 12.31 15.92
N PHE A 299 -7.80 11.19 15.22
CA PHE A 299 -6.75 10.25 14.84
C PHE A 299 -5.67 10.93 13.99
N MET A 300 -6.07 11.66 12.94
CA MET A 300 -5.14 12.41 12.09
C MET A 300 -4.34 13.46 12.87
N SER A 301 -4.97 14.15 13.82
CA SER A 301 -4.31 15.15 14.68
C SER A 301 -3.32 14.53 15.67
N THR A 302 -3.58 13.29 16.11
CA THR A 302 -2.68 12.51 16.95
C THR A 302 -1.49 12.00 16.15
N ILE A 303 -1.70 11.44 14.96
CA ILE A 303 -0.60 10.92 14.11
C ILE A 303 0.28 12.05 13.56
N THR A 304 -0.29 13.25 13.30
CA THR A 304 0.51 14.44 12.97
C THR A 304 1.28 15.02 14.17
N LYS A 305 1.12 14.46 15.37
CA LYS A 305 1.84 14.81 16.60
C LYS A 305 2.53 13.62 17.28
N SER A 306 2.50 12.42 16.72
CA SER A 306 3.11 11.24 17.35
C SER A 306 3.48 10.17 16.34
N ASP A 307 4.75 9.77 16.39
CA ASP A 307 5.30 8.60 15.70
C ASP A 307 4.91 7.33 16.46
N LEU A 308 4.01 6.53 15.88
CA LEU A 308 3.73 5.18 16.37
C LEU A 308 3.65 4.18 15.21
N SER A 309 4.50 3.16 15.30
CA SER A 309 4.52 1.97 14.44
C SER A 309 3.53 0.90 14.95
N PRO A 310 2.77 0.20 14.09
CA PRO A 310 1.89 -0.88 14.52
C PRO A 310 2.51 -2.29 14.47
N ALA A 311 2.00 -3.16 15.34
CA ALA A 311 2.35 -4.58 15.54
C ALA A 311 1.12 -5.52 15.37
N GLY A 312 1.28 -6.81 15.68
CA GLY A 312 1.06 -7.97 14.81
C GLY A 312 -0.16 -8.95 14.76
N LEU A 313 -1.40 -8.61 14.36
CA LEU A 313 -2.48 -9.56 13.98
C LEU A 313 -2.83 -9.55 12.45
N VAL A 314 -3.33 -10.66 11.86
CA VAL A 314 -4.03 -10.62 10.55
C VAL A 314 -5.53 -10.37 10.75
N SER A 315 -6.03 -9.18 10.41
CA SER A 315 -7.46 -8.84 10.51
C SER A 315 -8.03 -8.45 9.15
N THR A 316 -9.29 -8.83 8.90
CA THR A 316 -10.04 -8.43 7.71
C THR A 316 -11.06 -7.38 8.10
N ILE A 317 -10.90 -6.14 7.60
CA ILE A 317 -11.89 -5.09 7.82
C ILE A 317 -12.97 -5.19 6.76
N THR A 318 -14.22 -5.35 7.18
CA THR A 318 -15.37 -5.44 6.27
C THR A 318 -16.25 -4.19 6.32
N ARG A 319 -16.72 -3.74 5.16
CA ARG A 319 -17.82 -2.76 5.02
C ARG A 319 -18.96 -3.44 4.28
N ASP A 320 -20.18 -3.38 4.83
CA ASP A 320 -21.35 -4.09 4.29
C ASP A 320 -21.11 -5.58 4.02
N LYS A 321 -20.38 -6.26 4.92
CA LYS A 321 -19.98 -7.68 4.82
C LYS A 321 -19.03 -8.01 3.65
N LYS A 322 -18.47 -7.01 2.96
CA LYS A 322 -17.42 -7.21 1.95
C LYS A 322 -16.05 -6.83 2.52
N PRO A 323 -15.00 -7.65 2.31
CA PRO A 323 -13.65 -7.32 2.75
C PRO A 323 -13.12 -6.09 2.00
N VAL A 324 -12.52 -5.14 2.73
CA VAL A 324 -11.99 -3.88 2.19
C VAL A 324 -10.47 -3.81 2.34
N VAL A 325 -9.94 -4.21 3.50
CA VAL A 325 -8.51 -4.18 3.79
C VAL A 325 -8.13 -5.43 4.59
N TYR A 326 -6.95 -5.98 4.28
CA TYR A 326 -6.28 -6.97 5.10
C TYR A 326 -5.13 -6.28 5.82
N VAL A 327 -5.15 -6.28 7.14
CA VAL A 327 -3.98 -5.90 7.94
C VAL A 327 -3.26 -7.20 8.24
N THR A 328 -1.96 -7.29 7.97
CA THR A 328 -1.11 -8.43 8.35
C THR A 328 0.00 -7.92 9.20
N SER A 329 0.22 -8.58 10.32
CA SER A 329 1.05 -8.01 11.34
C SER A 329 1.66 -9.18 12.13
N VAL A 330 2.91 -9.06 12.60
CA VAL A 330 3.69 -10.16 13.23
C VAL A 330 4.20 -9.75 14.63
N PHE A 331 3.99 -10.59 15.65
CA PHE A 331 4.53 -10.40 17.00
C PHE A 331 5.67 -11.38 17.30
N LEU A 332 6.65 -10.94 18.11
CA LEU A 332 7.74 -11.79 18.60
C LEU A 332 7.70 -11.83 20.13
N ILE A 333 7.38 -12.98 20.70
CA ILE A 333 7.59 -13.25 22.13
C ILE A 333 9.02 -13.78 22.28
N ARG A 334 9.89 -13.01 22.93
CA ARG A 334 11.27 -13.42 23.18
C ARG A 334 11.31 -14.43 24.32
N GLY A 335 11.99 -15.55 24.12
CA GLY A 335 12.14 -16.59 25.13
C GLY A 335 12.58 -17.93 24.53
N THR A 336 12.81 -18.92 25.39
CA THR A 336 13.03 -20.31 25.01
C THR A 336 11.76 -21.11 25.28
N PHE A 337 11.16 -21.69 24.24
CA PHE A 337 9.95 -22.48 24.33
C PHE A 337 10.26 -23.97 24.21
N LYS A 338 9.52 -24.83 24.93
CA LYS A 338 9.68 -26.28 24.83
C LYS A 338 9.12 -26.78 23.49
N SER A 339 9.77 -27.77 22.89
CA SER A 339 9.49 -28.32 21.54
C SER A 339 8.06 -28.82 21.31
N ASP A 340 7.30 -29.05 22.38
CA ASP A 340 5.97 -29.64 22.37
C ASP A 340 4.84 -28.60 22.24
N GLU A 341 5.16 -27.31 22.28
CA GLU A 341 4.22 -26.23 22.00
C GLU A 341 3.98 -26.11 20.48
N ILE A 342 2.73 -26.29 20.07
CA ILE A 342 2.35 -26.33 18.65
C ILE A 342 2.57 -24.94 18.02
N SER A 343 3.60 -24.79 17.19
CA SER A 343 3.70 -23.67 16.26
C SER A 343 2.83 -23.95 15.03
N THR A 344 1.67 -23.29 14.97
CA THR A 344 0.86 -23.28 13.74
C THR A 344 1.22 -22.01 12.98
N GLN A 345 1.90 -22.15 11.84
CA GLN A 345 2.15 -21.03 10.95
C GLN A 345 1.13 -21.11 9.81
N LEU A 346 0.23 -20.14 9.77
CA LEU A 346 -0.64 -19.94 8.61
C LEU A 346 0.20 -19.20 7.57
N ILE A 347 0.56 -19.88 6.48
CA ILE A 347 1.42 -19.29 5.44
C ILE A 347 0.67 -19.32 4.10
N ASP A 348 0.50 -18.10 3.60
CA ASP A 348 0.18 -17.70 2.24
C ASP A 348 -1.20 -18.06 1.67
N ARG A 349 -1.85 -16.99 1.16
CA ARG A 349 -2.88 -17.08 0.14
C ARG A 349 -2.21 -16.86 -1.21
N TYR A 350 -2.06 -17.92 -1.98
CA TYR A 350 -1.60 -17.81 -3.37
C TYR A 350 -2.79 -17.82 -4.31
N ASP A 351 -2.90 -16.79 -5.15
CA ASP A 351 -3.79 -16.82 -6.32
C ASP A 351 -2.94 -17.22 -7.53
N ILE A 352 -2.82 -18.53 -7.77
CA ILE A 352 -2.07 -19.05 -8.91
C ILE A 352 -3.00 -19.09 -10.11
N SER A 353 -2.71 -18.31 -11.14
CA SER A 353 -3.35 -18.44 -12.45
C SER A 353 -2.51 -19.37 -13.32
N LEU A 354 -3.00 -20.59 -13.55
CA LEU A 354 -2.32 -21.62 -14.32
C LEU A 354 -3.07 -21.84 -15.65
N PRO A 355 -2.58 -21.29 -16.77
CA PRO A 355 -3.10 -21.64 -18.09
C PRO A 355 -2.74 -23.09 -18.41
N VAL A 356 -3.76 -23.92 -18.65
CA VAL A 356 -3.58 -25.34 -18.98
C VAL A 356 -3.27 -25.46 -20.48
N THR A 357 -1.99 -25.28 -20.82
CA THR A 357 -1.51 -25.20 -22.21
C THR A 357 -1.18 -26.55 -22.85
N SER A 358 -1.23 -27.66 -22.10
CA SER A 358 -0.89 -28.98 -22.63
C SER A 358 -1.69 -30.12 -22.00
N LEU A 359 -1.92 -31.18 -22.79
CA LEU A 359 -2.48 -32.45 -22.31
C LEU A 359 -1.65 -33.07 -21.18
N LYS A 360 -0.33 -32.91 -21.23
CA LYS A 360 0.58 -33.37 -20.17
C LYS A 360 0.28 -32.65 -18.85
N LEU A 361 0.08 -31.32 -18.90
CA LEU A 361 -0.27 -30.54 -17.72
C LEU A 361 -1.68 -30.87 -17.22
N GLN A 362 -2.67 -31.02 -18.09
CA GLN A 362 -4.02 -31.48 -17.70
C GLN A 362 -3.98 -32.86 -17.03
N ALA A 363 -3.28 -33.83 -17.62
CA ALA A 363 -3.13 -35.15 -17.03
C ALA A 363 -2.40 -35.09 -15.69
N LEU A 364 -1.37 -34.22 -15.59
CA LEU A 364 -0.64 -34.00 -14.35
C LEU A 364 -1.52 -33.38 -13.27
N LEU A 365 -2.36 -32.39 -13.61
CA LEU A 365 -3.33 -31.77 -12.70
C LEU A 365 -4.39 -32.77 -12.23
N ARG A 366 -4.96 -33.56 -13.15
CA ARG A 366 -5.92 -34.63 -12.82
C ARG A 366 -5.30 -35.79 -12.05
N SER A 367 -3.99 -36.01 -12.18
CA SER A 367 -3.25 -37.01 -11.40
C SER A 367 -2.92 -36.55 -9.97
N ARG A 368 -3.09 -35.26 -9.66
CA ARG A 368 -2.85 -34.75 -8.31
C ARG A 368 -4.04 -35.10 -7.42
N SER A 369 -3.83 -36.06 -6.53
CA SER A 369 -4.84 -36.51 -5.56
C SER A 369 -5.39 -35.40 -4.66
N TRP A 370 -4.64 -34.32 -4.47
CA TRP A 370 -5.04 -33.14 -3.71
C TRP A 370 -5.91 -32.14 -4.50
N LEU A 371 -6.00 -32.27 -5.83
CA LEU A 371 -6.80 -31.42 -6.70
C LEU A 371 -8.07 -32.17 -7.12
N LYS A 372 -9.21 -31.83 -6.50
CA LYS A 372 -10.51 -32.45 -6.79
C LYS A 372 -11.34 -31.54 -7.69
N PHE A 373 -11.87 -32.11 -8.77
CA PHE A 373 -12.77 -31.41 -9.70
C PHE A 373 -14.21 -31.75 -9.33
N THR A 374 -15.07 -30.74 -9.20
CA THR A 374 -16.51 -30.91 -8.98
C THR A 374 -17.20 -31.52 -10.20
N ASP A 375 -16.72 -31.20 -11.41
CA ASP A 375 -17.16 -31.81 -12.66
C ASP A 375 -16.01 -32.62 -13.30
N SER A 376 -16.10 -33.95 -13.26
CA SER A 376 -14.98 -34.83 -13.60
C SER A 376 -14.69 -34.93 -15.09
N ASP A 377 -15.60 -34.51 -15.97
CA ASP A 377 -15.55 -34.87 -17.40
C ASP A 377 -15.23 -33.69 -18.33
N GLU A 378 -15.14 -32.46 -17.81
CA GLU A 378 -14.84 -31.30 -18.66
C GLU A 378 -13.34 -31.22 -19.05
N PRO A 379 -13.04 -30.95 -20.33
CA PRO A 379 -11.66 -30.77 -20.79
C PRO A 379 -11.08 -29.46 -20.24
N LEU A 380 -10.03 -29.58 -19.41
CA LEU A 380 -9.33 -28.43 -18.81
C LEU A 380 -8.40 -27.72 -19.80
N MET A 381 -8.11 -28.31 -20.95
CA MET A 381 -7.16 -27.77 -21.93
C MET A 381 -7.66 -26.45 -22.52
N GLY A 382 -6.80 -25.43 -22.52
CA GLY A 382 -7.16 -24.08 -22.98
C GLY A 382 -7.85 -23.22 -21.93
N THR A 383 -8.18 -23.78 -20.76
CA THR A 383 -8.69 -23.02 -19.61
C THR A 383 -7.55 -22.48 -18.76
N THR A 384 -7.77 -21.35 -18.08
CA THR A 384 -6.86 -20.84 -17.04
C THR A 384 -7.45 -21.16 -15.68
N LEU A 385 -6.84 -22.11 -14.98
CA LEU A 385 -7.23 -22.46 -13.62
C LEU A 385 -6.75 -21.38 -12.67
N ARG A 386 -7.68 -20.71 -11.98
CA ARG A 386 -7.36 -19.86 -10.84
C ARG A 386 -7.42 -20.70 -9.57
N ILE A 387 -6.25 -21.02 -9.03
CA ILE A 387 -6.10 -21.84 -7.84
C ILE A 387 -5.85 -20.89 -6.67
N LYS A 388 -6.87 -20.75 -5.80
CA LYS A 388 -6.73 -20.06 -4.52
C LYS A 388 -6.23 -21.06 -3.49
N LEU A 389 -4.95 -20.98 -3.14
CA LEU A 389 -4.34 -21.86 -2.13
C LEU A 389 -4.37 -21.17 -0.78
N ARG A 390 -4.71 -21.93 0.26
CA ARG A 390 -4.49 -21.59 1.67
C ARG A 390 -3.63 -22.71 2.25
N THR A 391 -2.43 -22.39 2.72
CA THR A 391 -1.53 -23.39 3.28
C THR A 391 -1.47 -23.24 4.81
N GLU A 392 -1.76 -24.33 5.51
CA GLU A 392 -1.65 -24.38 6.98
C GLU A 392 -0.50 -25.32 7.32
N HIS A 393 0.60 -24.77 7.83
CA HIS A 393 1.72 -25.56 8.30
C HIS A 393 1.52 -25.88 9.78
N LYS A 394 1.27 -27.16 10.08
CA LYS A 394 1.36 -27.72 11.43
C LYS A 394 2.70 -28.44 11.56
N SER A 395 3.70 -27.76 12.10
CA SER A 395 4.98 -28.39 12.39
C SER A 395 4.94 -29.00 13.79
N ARG A 396 5.25 -30.30 13.91
CA ARG A 396 5.81 -30.86 15.15
C ARG A 396 7.31 -30.88 14.95
N SER A 397 8.04 -30.16 15.79
CA SER A 397 9.46 -29.93 15.63
C SER A 397 10.26 -31.25 15.65
N VAL A 398 10.86 -31.62 14.52
CA VAL A 398 12.11 -32.40 14.53
C VAL A 398 13.21 -31.35 14.33
N GLY A 399 14.13 -31.32 15.29
CA GLY A 399 15.06 -30.22 15.52
C GLY A 399 15.65 -29.58 14.26
N HIS A 400 15.31 -28.33 14.05
CA HIS A 400 16.12 -27.41 13.28
C HIS A 400 16.46 -26.23 14.17
N ASP A 401 17.76 -25.99 14.31
CA ASP A 401 18.37 -24.88 15.02
C ASP A 401 17.94 -23.58 14.32
N LEU A 402 16.81 -23.01 14.77
CA LEU A 402 16.21 -21.81 14.19
C LEU A 402 16.97 -20.59 14.74
N LYS A 403 18.01 -20.15 14.02
CA LYS A 403 18.63 -18.84 14.27
C LYS A 403 17.72 -17.73 13.74
N VAL A 404 16.88 -17.20 14.61
CA VAL A 404 16.13 -15.96 14.36
C VAL A 404 17.06 -14.79 14.66
N GLY A 405 17.62 -14.20 13.60
CA GLY A 405 18.30 -12.91 13.67
C GLY A 405 17.33 -11.81 13.25
N GLY A 406 17.14 -10.81 14.12
CA GLY A 406 16.40 -9.59 13.83
C GLY A 406 17.00 -8.45 14.62
N GLN A 407 17.22 -7.31 13.97
CA GLN A 407 17.58 -6.07 14.67
C GLN A 407 16.30 -5.50 15.28
N VAL A 408 16.35 -5.16 16.56
CA VAL A 408 15.27 -4.48 17.26
C VAL A 408 15.76 -3.06 17.53
N PHE A 409 15.07 -2.09 16.94
CA PHE A 409 15.35 -0.69 17.14
C PHE A 409 14.68 -0.25 18.43
N GLN A 410 15.46 0.32 19.35
CA GLN A 410 14.94 1.02 20.51
C GLN A 410 14.60 2.43 20.04
N ALA A 411 13.32 2.79 20.05
CA ALA A 411 12.94 4.20 19.90
C ALA A 411 13.48 4.95 21.13
N THR A 412 14.53 5.74 20.92
CA THR A 412 15.17 6.55 21.96
C THR A 412 14.47 7.90 22.03
N GLU A 413 13.63 8.06 23.06
CA GLU A 413 13.06 9.32 23.58
C GLU A 413 12.33 10.27 22.60
N GLN A 414 11.50 11.15 23.16
CA GLN A 414 10.81 12.18 22.38
C GLN A 414 11.84 13.15 21.78
N GLY A 415 12.07 13.11 20.46
CA GLY A 415 12.85 14.15 19.77
C GLY A 415 13.70 13.75 18.57
N ASP A 416 13.83 12.46 18.24
CA ASP A 416 14.68 12.02 17.13
C ASP A 416 14.18 12.50 15.76
N VAL A 417 15.07 13.11 14.96
CA VAL A 417 14.78 13.52 13.58
C VAL A 417 15.07 12.36 12.62
N LEU A 418 14.09 11.95 11.82
CA LEU A 418 14.24 10.86 10.85
C LEU A 418 14.36 11.38 9.41
N ASN A 419 15.35 10.86 8.68
CA ASN A 419 15.46 11.03 7.24
C ASN A 419 14.72 9.89 6.53
N ILE A 420 13.71 10.24 5.74
CA ILE A 420 12.89 9.27 5.00
C ILE A 420 13.27 9.30 3.52
N GLU A 421 13.73 8.15 3.03
CA GLU A 421 13.99 7.90 1.62
C GLU A 421 12.84 7.10 1.00
N MET A 422 12.29 7.61 -0.11
CA MET A 422 11.27 6.92 -0.88
C MET A 422 11.77 6.68 -2.30
N GLN A 423 11.71 5.43 -2.75
CA GLN A 423 12.19 5.04 -4.08
C GLN A 423 11.18 4.13 -4.76
N HIS A 424 10.78 4.46 -5.99
CA HIS A 424 10.04 3.55 -6.85
C HIS A 424 10.97 2.43 -7.32
N VAL A 425 10.70 1.19 -6.91
CA VAL A 425 11.60 0.04 -7.14
C VAL A 425 11.04 -1.01 -8.09
N ALA A 426 9.72 -1.12 -8.20
CA ALA A 426 9.08 -2.13 -9.04
C ALA A 426 7.63 -1.79 -9.37
N MET A 427 7.03 -2.58 -10.25
CA MET A 427 5.60 -2.55 -10.58
C MET A 427 4.96 -3.88 -10.21
N SER A 428 3.77 -3.84 -9.64
CA SER A 428 2.99 -5.00 -9.21
C SER A 428 1.54 -4.84 -9.68
N GLN A 429 1.12 -5.63 -10.68
CA GLN A 429 -0.24 -5.60 -11.25
C GLN A 429 -0.78 -4.20 -11.59
N GLY A 430 0.08 -3.32 -12.10
CA GLY A 430 -0.26 -1.93 -12.42
C GLY A 430 -0.20 -0.95 -11.26
N LYS A 431 0.33 -1.36 -10.12
CA LYS A 431 0.65 -0.49 -8.97
C LYS A 431 2.14 -0.25 -8.90
N MET A 432 2.52 0.94 -8.48
CA MET A 432 3.89 1.30 -8.17
C MET A 432 4.26 0.72 -6.81
N VAL A 433 5.37 -0.02 -6.76
CA VAL A 433 5.96 -0.50 -5.50
C VAL A 433 7.02 0.51 -5.07
N ILE A 434 6.76 1.21 -3.99
CA ILE A 434 7.66 2.20 -3.40
C ILE A 434 8.33 1.57 -2.17
N ALA A 435 9.65 1.49 -2.20
CA ALA A 435 10.44 1.20 -1.01
C ALA A 435 10.57 2.49 -0.18
N VAL A 436 10.22 2.40 1.10
CA VAL A 436 10.28 3.48 2.08
C VAL A 436 11.27 3.05 3.17
N ARG A 437 12.34 3.82 3.32
CA ARG A 437 13.37 3.57 4.34
C ARG A 437 13.49 4.80 5.21
N ALA A 438 13.50 4.63 6.53
CA ALA A 438 13.76 5.73 7.45
C ALA A 438 15.05 5.46 8.22
N TYR A 439 15.85 6.51 8.39
CA TYR A 439 17.11 6.48 9.13
C TYR A 439 17.09 7.56 10.20
N ASN A 440 17.66 7.28 11.38
CA ASN A 440 17.92 8.31 12.37
C ASN A 440 18.96 9.28 11.80
N SER A 441 18.68 10.58 11.85
CA SER A 441 19.52 11.59 11.18
C SER A 441 20.88 11.80 11.86
N GLU A 442 20.99 11.51 13.16
CA GLU A 442 22.23 11.67 13.91
C GLU A 442 23.10 10.42 13.84
N THR A 443 22.51 9.23 14.03
CA THR A 443 23.26 7.97 14.06
C THR A 443 23.42 7.32 12.68
N SER A 444 22.65 7.75 11.69
CA SER A 444 22.52 7.11 10.36
C SER A 444 22.06 5.64 10.42
N GLU A 445 21.52 5.20 11.55
CA GLU A 445 20.98 3.85 11.71
C GLU A 445 19.61 3.74 11.04
N LYS A 446 19.37 2.65 10.31
CA LYS A 446 18.09 2.39 9.65
C LYS A 446 17.06 1.99 10.70
N VAL A 447 15.98 2.73 10.86
CA VAL A 447 14.91 2.46 11.85
C VAL A 447 13.65 1.84 11.23
N LEU A 448 13.42 2.05 9.92
CA LEU A 448 12.27 1.53 9.19
C LEU A 448 12.69 1.03 7.81
N ASP A 449 12.14 -0.10 7.40
CA ASP A 449 12.22 -0.63 6.03
C ASP A 449 10.84 -1.17 5.64
N ALA A 450 10.21 -0.53 4.66
CA ALA A 450 8.83 -0.80 4.28
C ALA A 450 8.66 -0.75 2.76
N THR A 451 7.59 -1.40 2.29
CA THR A 451 7.15 -1.33 0.89
C THR A 451 5.70 -0.93 0.83
N ALA A 452 5.36 0.03 -0.02
CA ALA A 452 4.00 0.46 -0.28
C ALA A 452 3.62 0.18 -1.74
N GLU A 453 2.42 -0.36 -1.97
CA GLU A 453 1.83 -0.43 -3.30
C GLU A 453 0.88 0.77 -3.50
N ILE A 454 1.13 1.57 -4.54
CA ILE A 454 0.37 2.78 -4.82
C ILE A 454 -0.22 2.69 -6.23
N GLU A 455 -1.49 3.10 -6.37
CA GLU A 455 -2.13 3.19 -7.68
C GLU A 455 -1.43 4.24 -8.56
N GLN A 456 -1.24 3.90 -9.83
CA GLN A 456 -0.84 4.89 -10.83
C GLN A 456 -1.98 5.89 -11.08
N GLY A 457 -1.66 7.03 -11.71
CA GLY A 457 -2.69 7.90 -12.26
C GLY A 457 -3.57 7.13 -13.25
N SER A 458 -4.86 7.46 -13.30
CA SER A 458 -5.83 6.75 -14.16
C SER A 458 -5.39 6.76 -15.62
N THR A 459 -5.25 5.57 -16.20
CA THR A 459 -4.73 5.37 -17.54
C THR A 459 -5.83 4.96 -18.52
N ALA A 460 -5.71 5.41 -19.77
CA ALA A 460 -6.50 4.93 -20.89
C ALA A 460 -5.59 4.48 -22.04
N TYR A 461 -5.88 3.32 -22.63
CA TYR A 461 -5.13 2.77 -23.75
C TYR A 461 -5.85 3.06 -25.07
N LEU A 462 -5.16 3.72 -25.99
CA LEU A 462 -5.67 4.06 -27.31
C LEU A 462 -4.90 3.30 -28.38
N PHE A 463 -5.62 2.55 -29.21
CA PHE A 463 -5.06 1.74 -30.28
C PHE A 463 -5.21 2.45 -31.63
N CYS A 464 -4.15 2.41 -32.43
CA CYS A 464 -4.06 3.12 -33.71
C CYS A 464 -4.87 2.44 -34.81
N GLY A 465 -5.31 3.24 -35.77
CA GLY A 465 -5.95 2.75 -36.99
C GLY A 465 -4.93 2.40 -38.08
N GLN A 466 -5.46 2.02 -39.24
CA GLN A 466 -4.66 1.88 -40.45
C GLN A 466 -4.08 3.24 -40.88
N GLY A 467 -2.84 3.24 -41.39
CA GLY A 467 -2.13 4.43 -41.87
C GLY A 467 -0.77 4.64 -41.19
N SER A 468 -0.54 4.02 -40.03
CA SER A 468 0.72 4.08 -39.27
C SER A 468 1.68 2.93 -39.60
N GLN A 469 1.29 1.96 -40.43
CA GLN A 469 2.13 0.81 -40.72
C GLN A 469 3.42 1.22 -41.42
N GLU A 470 4.52 0.67 -40.92
CA GLU A 470 5.86 0.86 -41.47
C GLU A 470 6.62 -0.46 -41.51
N LYS A 471 7.53 -0.56 -42.48
CA LYS A 471 8.41 -1.72 -42.60
C LYS A 471 9.22 -1.86 -41.31
N GLU A 472 9.36 -3.10 -40.83
CA GLU A 472 10.08 -3.42 -39.58
C GLU A 472 9.41 -2.91 -38.29
N MET A 473 8.15 -2.47 -38.33
CA MET A 473 7.40 -2.11 -37.12
C MET A 473 7.40 -3.27 -36.11
N GLY A 474 7.65 -2.94 -34.84
CA GLY A 474 7.70 -3.92 -33.75
C GLY A 474 8.95 -4.82 -33.74
N LEU A 475 9.88 -4.73 -34.71
CA LEU A 475 11.09 -5.56 -34.75
C LEU A 475 12.01 -5.40 -33.52
N PRO A 476 12.27 -4.18 -33.00
CA PRO A 476 13.05 -4.03 -31.77
C PRO A 476 12.41 -4.74 -30.58
N LEU A 477 11.09 -4.64 -30.45
CA LEU A 477 10.33 -5.29 -29.38
C LEU A 477 10.31 -6.82 -29.55
N TYR A 478 10.14 -7.30 -30.79
CA TYR A 478 10.22 -8.72 -31.14
C TYR A 478 11.56 -9.35 -30.72
N ASN A 479 12.67 -8.61 -30.86
CA ASN A 479 14.00 -9.11 -30.51
C ASN A 479 14.31 -9.02 -29.00
N SER A 480 13.69 -8.09 -28.27
CA SER A 480 14.04 -7.78 -26.87
C SER A 480 13.06 -8.33 -25.84
N ASN A 481 11.78 -8.53 -26.18
CA ASN A 481 10.75 -8.98 -25.25
C ASN A 481 10.17 -10.36 -25.67
N SER A 482 10.28 -11.34 -24.78
CA SER A 482 9.85 -12.72 -25.04
C SER A 482 8.32 -12.87 -25.15
N ALA A 483 7.54 -12.05 -24.43
CA ALA A 483 6.08 -12.06 -24.51
C ALA A 483 5.60 -11.49 -25.87
N ALA A 484 6.16 -10.36 -26.30
CA ALA A 484 5.88 -9.79 -27.62
C ALA A 484 6.28 -10.74 -28.75
N LYS A 485 7.47 -11.36 -28.65
CA LYS A 485 7.93 -12.38 -29.59
C LYS A 485 6.96 -13.54 -29.73
N MET A 486 6.44 -14.03 -28.60
CA MET A 486 5.47 -15.12 -28.57
C MET A 486 4.18 -14.77 -29.32
N ILE A 487 3.68 -13.53 -29.17
CA ILE A 487 2.50 -13.06 -29.89
C ILE A 487 2.75 -13.06 -31.40
N TRP A 488 3.86 -12.48 -31.85
CA TRP A 488 4.26 -12.47 -33.26
C TRP A 488 4.43 -13.88 -33.85
N ASP A 489 5.17 -14.75 -33.17
CA ASP A 489 5.41 -16.13 -33.63
C ASP A 489 4.10 -16.92 -33.72
N ARG A 490 3.19 -16.73 -32.75
CA ARG A 490 1.87 -17.36 -32.72
C ARG A 490 1.00 -16.88 -33.89
N GLY A 491 0.96 -15.57 -34.13
CA GLY A 491 0.22 -14.98 -35.24
C GLY A 491 0.75 -15.39 -36.61
N ASP A 492 2.08 -15.39 -36.79
CA ASP A 492 2.71 -15.81 -38.05
C ASP A 492 2.44 -17.29 -38.35
N LYS A 493 2.60 -18.15 -37.33
CA LYS A 493 2.33 -19.57 -37.45
C LYS A 493 0.90 -19.86 -37.89
N TYR A 494 -0.07 -19.10 -37.41
CA TYR A 494 -1.47 -19.21 -37.82
C TYR A 494 -1.65 -18.99 -39.34
N PHE A 495 -0.96 -18.00 -39.91
CA PHE A 495 -1.02 -17.74 -41.35
C PHE A 495 -0.23 -18.78 -42.17
N VAL A 496 0.90 -19.28 -41.67
CA VAL A 496 1.78 -20.21 -42.39
C VAL A 496 1.26 -21.66 -42.38
N ASP A 497 0.97 -22.24 -41.21
CA ASP A 497 0.99 -23.70 -41.01
C ASP A 497 -0.37 -24.41 -41.06
N THR A 498 -0.67 -25.15 -42.13
CA THR A 498 -1.87 -26.02 -42.19
C THR A 498 -1.76 -27.27 -41.33
N TYR A 499 -0.54 -27.67 -40.93
CA TYR A 499 -0.28 -28.86 -40.12
C TYR A 499 1.00 -28.66 -39.29
N GLY A 500 0.85 -28.26 -38.04
CA GLY A 500 1.89 -28.46 -37.04
C GLY A 500 1.71 -29.81 -36.35
N LYS A 501 2.36 -30.88 -36.83
CA LYS A 501 2.80 -31.94 -35.90
C LYS A 501 3.91 -31.34 -35.06
N LEU A 502 3.55 -30.73 -33.93
CA LEU A 502 4.47 -30.60 -32.82
C LEU A 502 4.66 -32.00 -32.24
N SER A 503 5.86 -32.56 -32.41
CA SER A 503 6.47 -33.60 -31.56
C SER A 503 5.47 -34.47 -30.76
N ASN A 504 4.94 -35.55 -31.35
CA ASN A 504 4.15 -36.64 -30.74
C ASN A 504 3.07 -36.33 -29.67
N THR A 505 2.74 -35.07 -29.37
CA THR A 505 1.84 -34.70 -28.27
C THR A 505 1.26 -33.31 -28.53
N CYS A 506 0.29 -33.21 -29.44
CA CYS A 506 -0.82 -32.26 -29.45
C CYS A 506 -1.43 -32.22 -30.85
N VAL A 507 -2.56 -32.90 -31.01
CA VAL A 507 -3.55 -32.55 -32.03
C VAL A 507 -4.45 -31.51 -31.37
N ILE A 508 -4.14 -30.22 -31.55
CA ILE A 508 -5.07 -29.16 -31.16
C ILE A 508 -6.14 -29.07 -32.25
N LEU A 509 -7.41 -29.09 -31.83
CA LEU A 509 -8.63 -29.04 -32.63
C LEU A 509 -8.86 -27.67 -33.32
N TYR A 510 -7.83 -27.02 -33.87
CA TYR A 510 -7.99 -25.93 -34.85
C TYR A 510 -7.77 -26.49 -36.26
N ALA A 511 -8.63 -27.41 -36.67
CA ALA A 511 -8.60 -27.94 -38.02
C ALA A 511 -9.02 -26.85 -39.02
N ASN A 512 -8.09 -26.48 -39.92
CA ASN A 512 -8.33 -25.86 -41.24
C ASN A 512 -8.57 -24.33 -41.35
N LYS A 513 -7.68 -23.44 -40.87
CA LYS A 513 -7.72 -22.00 -41.29
C LYS A 513 -6.35 -21.35 -41.49
N THR A 514 -5.54 -21.89 -42.39
CA THR A 514 -4.24 -21.31 -42.75
C THR A 514 -4.24 -20.78 -44.17
N LEU A 515 -3.46 -19.74 -44.40
CA LEU A 515 -3.50 -18.95 -45.64
C LEU A 515 -2.23 -19.11 -46.49
N GLY A 516 -1.17 -19.72 -45.96
CA GLY A 516 0.02 -20.09 -46.71
C GLY A 516 1.02 -18.97 -46.95
N PHE A 517 1.02 -17.94 -46.10
CA PHE A 517 2.01 -16.85 -46.11
C PHE A 517 2.52 -16.55 -44.71
N SER A 518 3.73 -15.98 -44.62
CA SER A 518 4.28 -15.44 -43.38
C SER A 518 3.96 -13.96 -43.29
N LEU A 519 3.31 -13.56 -42.21
CA LEU A 519 3.04 -12.16 -41.90
C LEU A 519 4.34 -11.46 -41.46
N LEU A 520 5.25 -12.14 -40.77
CA LEU A 520 6.56 -11.61 -40.40
C LEU A 520 7.40 -11.25 -41.63
N ASP A 521 7.38 -12.10 -42.67
CA ASP A 521 8.06 -11.78 -43.94
C ASP A 521 7.47 -10.53 -44.60
N ILE A 522 6.14 -10.35 -44.54
CA ILE A 522 5.47 -9.16 -45.05
C ILE A 522 5.88 -7.91 -44.25
N VAL A 523 5.89 -7.98 -42.92
CA VAL A 523 6.21 -6.82 -42.08
C VAL A 523 7.70 -6.45 -42.15
N PHE A 524 8.60 -7.43 -42.15
CA PHE A 524 10.05 -7.17 -42.07
C PHE A 524 10.70 -6.99 -43.45
N ARG A 525 10.18 -7.61 -44.52
CA ARG A 525 10.77 -7.47 -45.86
C ARG A 525 9.96 -6.59 -46.80
N ASP A 526 8.66 -6.45 -46.56
CA ASP A 526 7.69 -5.74 -47.40
C ASP A 526 7.81 -6.09 -48.90
N PRO A 527 7.65 -7.38 -49.27
CA PRO A 527 7.72 -7.78 -50.66
C PRO A 527 6.57 -7.17 -51.46
N LYS A 528 6.80 -6.82 -52.73
CA LYS A 528 5.75 -6.29 -53.63
C LYS A 528 4.74 -7.34 -54.09
N THR A 529 5.15 -8.60 -54.08
CA THR A 529 4.33 -9.72 -54.57
C THR A 529 4.53 -10.96 -53.71
N ILE A 530 3.45 -11.71 -53.49
CA ILE A 530 3.51 -13.03 -52.87
C ILE A 530 2.60 -13.98 -53.65
N THR A 531 3.12 -15.16 -53.97
CA THR A 531 2.37 -16.18 -54.69
C THR A 531 2.09 -17.35 -53.76
N ILE A 532 0.80 -17.60 -53.51
CA ILE A 532 0.33 -18.73 -52.73
C ILE A 532 0.14 -19.91 -53.68
N TYR A 533 0.81 -21.03 -53.40
CA TYR A 533 0.72 -22.24 -54.21
C TYR A 533 -0.24 -23.26 -53.57
N PHE A 534 -1.18 -23.75 -54.36
CA PHE A 534 -2.22 -24.69 -53.93
C PHE A 534 -1.89 -26.16 -54.24
N GLY A 535 -0.60 -26.49 -54.33
CA GLY A 535 -0.11 -27.84 -54.57
C GLY A 535 -0.27 -28.79 -53.37
N GLY A 536 -0.47 -30.08 -53.65
CA GLY A 536 -0.55 -31.13 -52.62
C GLY A 536 -1.80 -31.06 -51.73
N LYS A 537 -1.85 -31.89 -50.67
CA LYS A 537 -2.97 -31.92 -49.71
C LYS A 537 -3.10 -30.56 -48.98
N ARG A 538 -1.96 -30.02 -48.52
CA ARG A 538 -1.85 -28.74 -47.84
C ARG A 538 -2.42 -27.59 -48.68
N GLY A 539 -1.94 -27.44 -49.91
CA GLY A 539 -2.35 -26.34 -50.79
C GLY A 539 -3.83 -26.38 -51.17
N ARG A 540 -4.43 -27.59 -51.30
CA ARG A 540 -5.88 -27.73 -51.50
C ARG A 540 -6.70 -27.24 -50.30
N THR A 541 -6.25 -27.51 -49.08
CA THR A 541 -6.89 -26.98 -47.87
C THR A 541 -6.78 -25.46 -47.81
N ILE A 542 -5.60 -24.88 -48.07
CA ILE A 542 -5.41 -23.43 -48.12
C ILE A 542 -6.35 -22.80 -49.16
N ARG A 543 -6.45 -23.39 -50.36
CA ARG A 543 -7.39 -22.94 -51.40
C ARG A 543 -8.84 -23.01 -50.93
N SER A 544 -9.23 -24.09 -50.24
CA SER A 544 -10.57 -24.22 -49.67
C SER A 544 -10.87 -23.10 -48.67
N ASN A 545 -9.90 -22.75 -47.81
CA ASN A 545 -10.07 -21.69 -46.82
C ASN A 545 -10.34 -20.34 -47.50
N TYR A 546 -9.59 -20.00 -48.55
CA TYR A 546 -9.83 -18.79 -49.33
C TYR A 546 -11.17 -18.81 -50.07
N LEU A 547 -11.59 -19.96 -50.62
CA LEU A 547 -12.87 -20.09 -51.32
C LEU A 547 -14.09 -20.01 -50.37
N GLN A 548 -13.92 -20.37 -49.10
CA GLN A 548 -14.95 -20.23 -48.06
C GLN A 548 -15.12 -18.77 -47.61
N MET A 549 -14.17 -17.90 -47.89
CA MET A 549 -14.32 -16.46 -47.67
C MET A 549 -15.21 -15.87 -48.76
N THR A 550 -16.51 -15.79 -48.48
CA THR A 550 -17.54 -15.38 -49.44
C THR A 550 -18.22 -14.09 -49.05
N ARG A 551 -18.68 -13.32 -50.04
CA ARG A 551 -19.55 -12.15 -49.86
C ARG A 551 -20.88 -12.34 -50.57
N LYS A 552 -21.94 -11.68 -50.09
CA LYS A 552 -23.18 -11.52 -50.85
C LYS A 552 -22.92 -10.56 -52.00
N ALA A 553 -23.20 -10.98 -53.22
CA ALA A 553 -23.18 -10.16 -54.42
C ALA A 553 -24.53 -10.28 -55.13
N ILE A 554 -25.03 -9.17 -55.67
CA ILE A 554 -26.23 -9.16 -56.51
C ILE A 554 -25.79 -9.50 -57.92
N CYS A 555 -26.26 -10.64 -58.45
CA CYS A 555 -26.02 -11.06 -59.82
C CYS A 555 -27.36 -11.34 -60.49
N ASP A 556 -27.64 -10.64 -61.59
CA ASP A 556 -28.90 -10.75 -62.33
C ASP A 556 -30.15 -10.50 -61.45
N GLY A 557 -30.06 -9.55 -60.51
CA GLY A 557 -31.15 -9.21 -59.60
C GLY A 557 -31.44 -10.23 -58.49
N LYS A 558 -30.62 -11.30 -58.35
CA LYS A 558 -30.69 -12.28 -57.25
C LYS A 558 -29.42 -12.25 -56.41
N GLU A 559 -29.57 -12.39 -55.10
CA GLU A 559 -28.44 -12.53 -54.18
C GLU A 559 -27.76 -13.88 -54.36
N LYS A 560 -26.44 -13.87 -54.59
CA LYS A 560 -25.59 -15.06 -54.63
C LYS A 560 -24.35 -14.87 -53.78
N MET A 561 -23.92 -15.93 -53.12
CA MET A 561 -22.62 -15.96 -52.43
C MET A 561 -21.52 -16.13 -53.47
N GLN A 562 -20.54 -15.24 -53.48
CA GLN A 562 -19.35 -15.32 -54.34
C GLN A 562 -18.07 -15.27 -53.50
N PRO A 563 -16.99 -15.96 -53.92
CA PRO A 563 -15.68 -15.80 -53.31
C PRO A 563 -15.25 -14.33 -53.31
N ILE A 564 -14.66 -13.88 -52.20
CA ILE A 564 -14.21 -12.48 -52.06
C ILE A 564 -13.03 -12.19 -52.99
N ILE A 565 -12.14 -13.16 -53.17
CA ILE A 565 -10.96 -13.02 -54.01
C ILE A 565 -11.35 -13.19 -55.49
N PRO A 566 -11.23 -12.14 -56.32
CA PRO A 566 -11.59 -12.22 -57.73
C PRO A 566 -10.71 -13.24 -58.47
N GLY A 567 -11.31 -14.05 -59.34
CA GLY A 567 -10.58 -15.01 -60.19
C GLY A 567 -10.05 -16.26 -59.49
N LEU A 568 -10.22 -16.41 -58.18
CA LEU A 568 -9.88 -17.66 -57.49
C LEU A 568 -10.96 -18.72 -57.73
N THR A 569 -10.55 -19.89 -58.23
CA THR A 569 -11.46 -21.00 -58.56
C THR A 569 -11.06 -22.29 -57.82
N PRO A 570 -11.96 -23.28 -57.70
CA PRO A 570 -11.62 -24.61 -57.19
C PRO A 570 -10.50 -25.33 -57.97
N THR A 571 -10.20 -24.89 -59.20
CA THR A 571 -9.15 -25.45 -60.06
C THR A 571 -7.85 -24.66 -60.04
N SER A 572 -7.82 -23.46 -59.46
CA SER A 572 -6.62 -22.60 -59.44
C SER A 572 -5.44 -23.30 -58.77
N LYS A 573 -4.27 -23.29 -59.41
CA LYS A 573 -3.03 -23.90 -58.89
C LYS A 573 -2.24 -22.97 -57.99
N SER A 574 -2.40 -21.67 -58.16
CA SER A 574 -1.81 -20.62 -57.34
C SER A 574 -2.66 -19.36 -57.40
N TYR A 575 -2.36 -18.41 -56.53
CA TYR A 575 -2.88 -17.05 -56.57
C TYR A 575 -1.78 -16.07 -56.14
N THR A 576 -1.66 -14.94 -56.83
CA THR A 576 -0.62 -13.94 -56.57
C THR A 576 -1.25 -12.65 -56.08
N PHE A 577 -0.87 -12.20 -54.88
CA PHE A 577 -1.16 -10.84 -54.43
C PHE A 577 -0.05 -9.92 -54.92
N LYS A 578 -0.41 -8.70 -55.32
CA LYS A 578 0.50 -7.68 -55.82
C LYS A 578 0.09 -6.30 -55.31
N GLU A 579 1.06 -5.53 -54.82
CA GLU A 579 0.92 -4.12 -54.44
C GLU A 579 2.23 -3.39 -54.80
N GLU A 580 2.16 -2.32 -55.58
CA GLU A 580 3.36 -1.64 -56.11
C GLU A 580 4.21 -0.96 -55.04
N ARG A 581 3.54 -0.49 -53.97
CA ARG A 581 4.18 0.13 -52.80
C ARG A 581 4.84 -0.88 -51.86
N GLY A 582 4.42 -2.15 -51.91
CA GLY A 582 4.76 -3.18 -50.92
C GLY A 582 3.50 -3.79 -50.31
N LEU A 583 3.47 -5.10 -50.09
CA LEU A 583 2.28 -5.79 -49.59
C LEU A 583 1.84 -5.33 -48.19
N LEU A 584 2.75 -4.76 -47.39
CA LEU A 584 2.40 -4.17 -46.10
C LEU A 584 1.43 -2.99 -46.24
N PHE A 585 1.42 -2.31 -47.38
CA PHE A 585 0.49 -1.22 -47.69
C PHE A 585 -0.84 -1.71 -48.30
N SER A 586 -0.98 -3.03 -48.51
CA SER A 586 -2.23 -3.63 -48.96
C SER A 586 -3.13 -3.92 -47.76
N THR A 587 -4.37 -3.42 -47.80
CA THR A 587 -5.31 -3.41 -46.67
C THR A 587 -5.44 -4.76 -45.94
N GLN A 588 -5.51 -5.87 -46.67
CA GLN A 588 -5.66 -7.21 -46.10
C GLN A 588 -4.43 -7.70 -45.32
N PHE A 589 -3.23 -7.16 -45.56
CA PHE A 589 -2.02 -7.50 -44.81
C PHE A 589 -1.69 -6.44 -43.75
N ALA A 590 -1.94 -5.17 -44.05
CA ALA A 590 -1.77 -4.06 -43.12
C ALA A 590 -2.58 -4.26 -41.83
N GLN A 591 -3.84 -4.67 -41.96
CA GLN A 591 -4.74 -4.86 -40.82
C GLN A 591 -4.24 -5.90 -39.81
N PRO A 592 -4.00 -7.17 -40.19
CA PRO A 592 -3.46 -8.16 -39.25
C PRO A 592 -2.06 -7.79 -38.75
N ALA A 593 -1.23 -7.13 -39.56
CA ALA A 593 0.10 -6.69 -39.14
C ALA A 593 0.03 -5.65 -38.00
N LEU A 594 -0.79 -4.62 -38.15
CA LEU A 594 -1.00 -3.59 -37.12
C LEU A 594 -1.63 -4.18 -35.87
N THR A 595 -2.70 -4.98 -36.03
CA THR A 595 -3.34 -5.65 -34.89
C THR A 595 -2.36 -6.52 -34.11
N LEU A 596 -1.48 -7.27 -34.80
CA LEU A 596 -0.49 -8.13 -34.13
C LEU A 596 0.58 -7.31 -33.40
N MET A 597 1.03 -6.21 -34.01
CA MET A 597 1.96 -5.27 -33.41
C MET A 597 1.40 -4.67 -32.12
N GLU A 598 0.17 -4.16 -32.15
CA GLU A 598 -0.45 -3.52 -30.99
C GLU A 598 -0.75 -4.50 -29.85
N ILE A 599 -1.18 -5.72 -30.16
CA ILE A 599 -1.35 -6.78 -29.16
C ILE A 599 0.01 -7.15 -28.55
N ALA A 600 1.08 -7.22 -29.35
CA ALA A 600 2.42 -7.52 -28.86
C ALA A 600 2.97 -6.41 -27.95
N GLU A 601 2.71 -5.15 -28.26
CA GLU A 601 3.05 -4.01 -27.39
C GLU A 601 2.31 -4.06 -26.06
N PHE A 602 1.00 -4.29 -26.10
CA PHE A 602 0.20 -4.38 -24.89
C PHE A 602 0.59 -5.57 -24.01
N GLU A 603 0.91 -6.72 -24.63
CA GLU A 603 1.41 -7.89 -23.90
C GLU A 603 2.79 -7.65 -23.29
N ALA A 604 3.67 -6.88 -23.97
CA ALA A 604 4.93 -6.44 -23.38
C ALA A 604 4.69 -5.56 -22.15
N LEU A 605 3.75 -4.62 -22.20
CA LEU A 605 3.37 -3.81 -21.03
C LEU A 605 2.85 -4.68 -19.87
N LYS A 606 1.98 -5.66 -20.16
CA LYS A 606 1.51 -6.62 -19.15
C LYS A 606 2.65 -7.44 -18.54
N SER A 607 3.61 -7.87 -19.35
CA SER A 607 4.77 -8.64 -18.87
C SER A 607 5.65 -7.88 -17.87
N HIS A 608 5.66 -6.54 -17.96
CA HIS A 608 6.32 -5.65 -17.00
C HIS A 608 5.42 -5.24 -15.82
N GLN A 609 4.21 -5.79 -15.73
CA GLN A 609 3.23 -5.50 -14.70
C GLN A 609 2.86 -4.01 -14.56
N VAL A 610 2.96 -3.22 -15.64
CA VAL A 610 2.63 -1.78 -15.62
C VAL A 610 1.16 -1.49 -15.94
N VAL A 611 0.42 -2.48 -16.44
CA VAL A 611 -0.99 -2.29 -16.85
C VAL A 611 -1.89 -2.33 -15.62
N GLN A 612 -2.63 -1.24 -15.39
CA GLN A 612 -3.65 -1.15 -14.31
C GLN A 612 -4.76 -2.20 -14.50
N GLN A 613 -5.56 -2.46 -13.47
CA GLN A 613 -6.74 -3.33 -13.61
C GLN A 613 -7.99 -2.57 -14.10
N ASP A 614 -8.08 -1.29 -13.72
CA ASP A 614 -9.21 -0.42 -14.03
C ASP A 614 -8.84 0.68 -15.03
N PHE A 615 -8.42 0.26 -16.23
CA PHE A 615 -8.16 1.18 -17.34
C PHE A 615 -9.35 1.22 -18.30
N LYS A 616 -9.49 2.36 -18.98
CA LYS A 616 -10.35 2.49 -20.15
C LYS A 616 -9.57 2.18 -21.41
N PHE A 617 -10.25 1.72 -22.46
CA PHE A 617 -9.60 1.48 -23.74
C PHE A 617 -10.52 1.80 -24.91
N ALA A 618 -9.90 2.27 -26.00
CA ALA A 618 -10.56 2.54 -27.26
C ALA A 618 -9.57 2.28 -28.38
N GLY A 619 -10.06 2.12 -29.60
CA GLY A 619 -9.16 2.02 -30.75
C GLY A 619 -9.77 2.65 -31.98
N HIS A 620 -8.97 3.37 -32.75
CA HIS A 620 -9.46 4.10 -33.91
C HIS A 620 -9.66 3.14 -35.09
N SER A 621 -10.90 2.97 -35.55
CA SER A 621 -11.24 2.10 -36.69
C SER A 621 -10.73 0.66 -36.53
N LEU A 622 -9.60 0.31 -37.16
CA LEU A 622 -8.95 -1.00 -37.01
C LEU A 622 -8.52 -1.24 -35.56
N GLY A 623 -8.03 -0.20 -34.88
CA GLY A 623 -7.54 -0.31 -33.52
C GLY A 623 -8.59 -0.83 -32.55
N GLU A 624 -9.89 -0.71 -32.84
CA GLU A 624 -10.96 -1.27 -31.99
C GLU A 624 -10.84 -2.79 -31.86
N TYR A 625 -10.43 -3.47 -32.94
CA TYR A 625 -10.20 -4.91 -32.95
C TYR A 625 -8.98 -5.29 -32.11
N ALA A 626 -7.89 -4.53 -32.25
CA ALA A 626 -6.69 -4.73 -31.46
C ALA A 626 -6.92 -4.44 -29.98
N ALA A 627 -7.64 -3.36 -29.65
CA ALA A 627 -7.99 -2.98 -28.29
C ALA A 627 -8.81 -4.08 -27.62
N LEU A 628 -9.86 -4.58 -28.29
CA LEU A 628 -10.66 -5.69 -27.78
C LEU A 628 -9.82 -6.96 -27.59
N ALA A 629 -8.98 -7.33 -28.56
CA ALA A 629 -8.16 -8.52 -28.46
C ALA A 629 -7.03 -8.42 -27.42
N ALA A 630 -6.49 -7.24 -27.19
CA ALA A 630 -5.40 -7.00 -26.24
C ALA A 630 -5.93 -6.86 -24.80
N CYS A 631 -7.05 -6.15 -24.63
CA CYS A 631 -7.59 -5.77 -23.32
C CYS A 631 -8.63 -6.73 -22.77
N THR A 632 -9.22 -7.60 -23.60
CA THR A 632 -10.30 -8.51 -23.18
C THR A 632 -10.05 -9.94 -23.66
N SER A 633 -10.82 -10.87 -23.12
CA SER A 633 -10.86 -12.28 -23.49
C SER A 633 -11.89 -12.61 -24.58
N PHE A 634 -12.56 -11.61 -25.17
CA PHE A 634 -13.72 -11.81 -26.05
C PHE A 634 -13.44 -12.66 -27.30
N MET A 635 -12.19 -12.69 -27.78
CA MET A 635 -11.79 -13.44 -28.96
C MET A 635 -10.33 -13.86 -28.89
N THR A 636 -10.05 -15.09 -29.31
CA THR A 636 -8.67 -15.57 -29.43
C THR A 636 -7.88 -14.77 -30.48
N LEU A 637 -6.55 -14.70 -30.30
CA LEU A 637 -5.64 -14.04 -31.24
C LEU A 637 -5.84 -14.54 -32.69
N GLU A 638 -5.93 -15.86 -32.89
CA GLU A 638 -6.09 -16.46 -34.21
C GLU A 638 -7.40 -16.07 -34.89
N ASN A 639 -8.52 -16.10 -34.15
CA ASN A 639 -9.81 -15.68 -34.68
C ASN A 639 -9.79 -14.18 -34.99
N MET A 640 -9.14 -13.38 -34.15
CA MET A 640 -8.99 -11.95 -34.38
C MET A 640 -8.20 -11.67 -35.67
N LEU A 641 -7.03 -12.30 -35.83
CA LEU A 641 -6.19 -12.15 -37.03
C LEU A 641 -6.93 -12.58 -38.30
N HIS A 642 -7.70 -13.66 -38.22
CA HIS A 642 -8.54 -14.12 -39.33
C HIS A 642 -9.67 -13.13 -39.65
N LEU A 643 -10.28 -12.54 -38.62
CA LEU A 643 -11.34 -11.56 -38.77
C LEU A 643 -10.84 -10.27 -39.41
N VAL A 644 -9.70 -9.71 -38.95
CA VAL A 644 -9.14 -8.49 -39.53
C VAL A 644 -8.56 -8.72 -40.92
N PHE A 645 -8.03 -9.91 -41.21
CA PHE A 645 -7.65 -10.29 -42.58
C PHE A 645 -8.88 -10.35 -43.51
N TYR A 646 -9.96 -10.99 -43.05
CA TYR A 646 -11.23 -11.06 -43.77
C TYR A 646 -11.85 -9.68 -43.99
N ARG A 647 -11.85 -8.83 -42.95
CA ARG A 647 -12.26 -7.42 -43.01
C ARG A 647 -11.47 -6.67 -44.09
N GLY A 648 -10.15 -6.82 -44.09
CA GLY A 648 -9.30 -6.19 -45.09
C GLY A 648 -9.57 -6.68 -46.51
N LEU A 649 -9.85 -7.97 -46.71
CA LEU A 649 -10.25 -8.52 -48.01
C LEU A 649 -11.61 -8.02 -48.49
N ILE A 650 -12.62 -7.95 -47.60
CA ILE A 650 -13.93 -7.39 -47.93
C ILE A 650 -13.75 -5.94 -48.35
N MET A 651 -13.02 -5.16 -47.55
CA MET A 651 -12.77 -3.75 -47.81
C MET A 651 -12.10 -3.58 -49.17
N GLN A 652 -11.00 -4.28 -49.43
CA GLN A 652 -10.24 -4.17 -50.67
C GLN A 652 -11.06 -4.51 -51.92
N ASN A 653 -11.98 -5.47 -51.81
CA ASN A 653 -12.81 -5.97 -52.91
C ASN A 653 -14.24 -5.43 -52.89
N ALA A 654 -14.57 -4.49 -52.00
CA ALA A 654 -15.93 -3.98 -51.82
C ALA A 654 -16.44 -3.27 -53.07
N MET A 655 -15.55 -2.65 -53.84
CA MET A 655 -15.87 -1.81 -54.99
C MET A 655 -15.39 -2.42 -56.30
N THR A 656 -16.18 -2.22 -57.35
CA THR A 656 -15.75 -2.51 -58.72
C THR A 656 -14.78 -1.44 -59.18
N ARG A 657 -13.67 -1.87 -59.79
CA ARG A 657 -12.69 -0.98 -60.41
C ARG A 657 -13.00 -0.85 -61.90
N ASP A 658 -12.79 0.35 -62.45
CA ASP A 658 -12.93 0.61 -63.88
C ASP A 658 -11.74 0.08 -64.68
N GLY A 659 -11.73 0.32 -66.00
CA GLY A 659 -10.66 -0.12 -66.90
C GLY A 659 -9.27 0.45 -66.57
N ASP A 660 -9.22 1.56 -65.82
CA ASP A 660 -8.00 2.21 -65.34
C ASP A 660 -7.64 1.80 -63.91
N GLY A 661 -8.41 0.87 -63.32
CA GLY A 661 -8.18 0.33 -61.98
C GLY A 661 -8.70 1.20 -60.83
N MET A 662 -9.46 2.26 -61.13
CA MET A 662 -9.96 3.25 -60.17
C MET A 662 -11.39 2.91 -59.72
N THR A 663 -11.78 3.31 -58.50
CA THR A 663 -13.12 3.10 -57.95
C THR A 663 -14.05 4.30 -58.13
N GLY A 664 -13.48 5.49 -58.39
CA GLY A 664 -14.21 6.77 -58.40
C GLY A 664 -14.38 7.43 -57.03
N PHE A 665 -13.78 6.88 -55.97
CA PHE A 665 -13.88 7.38 -54.59
C PHE A 665 -12.51 7.64 -53.97
N SER A 666 -12.48 8.48 -52.94
CA SER A 666 -11.28 8.71 -52.13
C SER A 666 -11.65 9.30 -50.77
N MET A 667 -10.64 9.75 -50.02
CA MET A 667 -10.78 10.40 -48.72
C MET A 667 -9.87 11.63 -48.65
N VAL A 668 -10.35 12.69 -47.98
CA VAL A 668 -9.63 13.96 -47.79
C VAL A 668 -9.67 14.34 -46.33
N ALA A 669 -8.50 14.63 -45.74
CA ALA A 669 -8.41 15.25 -44.43
C ALA A 669 -8.72 16.75 -44.55
N LEU A 670 -9.64 17.24 -43.73
CA LEU A 670 -10.09 18.63 -43.66
C LEU A 670 -9.67 19.25 -42.33
N ASN A 671 -9.03 20.42 -42.39
CA ASN A 671 -8.69 21.25 -41.24
C ASN A 671 -9.45 22.59 -41.28
N PRO A 672 -10.61 22.70 -40.61
CA PRO A 672 -11.44 23.90 -40.64
C PRO A 672 -10.75 25.17 -40.13
N SER A 673 -9.81 25.05 -39.18
CA SER A 673 -9.04 26.19 -38.67
C SER A 673 -8.22 26.92 -39.75
N LYS A 674 -7.94 26.26 -40.87
CA LYS A 674 -7.28 26.85 -42.05
C LYS A 674 -8.24 27.62 -42.95
N ILE A 675 -9.54 27.38 -42.84
CA ILE A 675 -10.59 28.19 -43.49
C ILE A 675 -10.85 29.42 -42.62
N SER A 676 -11.17 29.21 -41.35
CA SER A 676 -11.36 30.27 -40.36
C SER A 676 -11.09 29.75 -38.95
N ARG A 677 -10.44 30.57 -38.10
CA ARG A 677 -10.11 30.17 -36.72
C ARG A 677 -11.33 29.86 -35.86
N ASP A 678 -12.45 30.52 -36.14
CA ASP A 678 -13.70 30.39 -35.38
C ASP A 678 -14.70 29.42 -36.04
N MET A 679 -14.23 28.57 -36.97
CA MET A 679 -15.10 27.66 -37.71
C MET A 679 -15.66 26.57 -36.81
N LYS A 680 -16.97 26.59 -36.58
CA LYS A 680 -17.68 25.61 -35.75
C LYS A 680 -17.91 24.29 -36.50
N GLN A 681 -17.94 23.18 -35.75
CA GLN A 681 -18.20 21.84 -36.30
C GLN A 681 -19.54 21.77 -37.07
N ASP A 682 -20.58 22.46 -36.59
CA ASP A 682 -21.91 22.45 -37.24
C ASP A 682 -21.87 23.05 -38.65
N PHE A 683 -21.08 24.10 -38.85
CA PHE A 683 -20.92 24.70 -40.17
C PHE A 683 -20.11 23.80 -41.11
N VAL A 684 -19.13 23.06 -40.58
CA VAL A 684 -18.42 22.04 -41.36
C VAL A 684 -19.38 20.95 -41.84
N ARG A 685 -20.30 20.51 -40.97
CA ARG A 685 -21.36 19.56 -41.35
C ARG A 685 -22.29 20.14 -42.42
N GLU A 686 -22.61 21.43 -42.33
CA GLU A 686 -23.42 22.14 -43.33
C GLU A 686 -22.74 22.21 -44.70
N ILE A 687 -21.43 22.52 -44.77
CA ILE A 687 -20.64 22.50 -46.01
C ILE A 687 -20.73 21.12 -46.68
N ILE A 688 -20.48 20.07 -45.92
CA ILE A 688 -20.49 18.70 -46.44
C ILE A 688 -21.89 18.30 -46.91
N ARG A 689 -22.93 18.63 -46.12
CA ARG A 689 -24.33 18.37 -46.49
C ARG A 689 -24.72 19.09 -47.77
N GLU A 690 -24.40 20.38 -47.90
CA GLU A 690 -24.80 21.16 -49.07
C GLU A 690 -24.14 20.64 -50.35
N ILE A 691 -22.85 20.26 -50.28
CA ILE A 691 -22.16 19.64 -51.42
C ILE A 691 -22.81 18.31 -51.79
N ALA A 692 -23.10 17.44 -50.82
CA ALA A 692 -23.73 16.15 -51.07
C ALA A 692 -25.14 16.31 -51.68
N GLU A 693 -25.97 17.20 -51.13
CA GLU A 693 -27.34 17.45 -51.60
C GLU A 693 -27.39 18.06 -53.01
N GLN A 694 -26.57 19.09 -53.29
CA GLN A 694 -26.57 19.73 -54.61
C GLN A 694 -25.93 18.87 -55.70
N SER A 695 -24.87 18.13 -55.38
CA SER A 695 -24.19 17.28 -56.37
C SER A 695 -24.92 15.95 -56.61
N GLY A 696 -25.72 15.48 -55.64
CA GLY A 696 -26.29 14.14 -55.64
C GLY A 696 -25.24 13.03 -55.50
N LEU A 697 -24.01 13.39 -55.12
CA LEU A 697 -22.87 12.48 -54.95
C LEU A 697 -22.59 12.22 -53.47
N LEU A 698 -22.02 11.06 -53.16
CA LEU A 698 -21.60 10.71 -51.81
C LEU A 698 -20.49 11.66 -51.33
N LEU A 699 -20.72 12.33 -50.20
CA LEU A 699 -19.70 13.01 -49.43
C LEU A 699 -20.11 13.02 -47.95
N GLU A 700 -19.31 12.41 -47.09
CA GLU A 700 -19.61 12.26 -45.66
C GLU A 700 -18.36 12.50 -44.82
N ILE A 701 -18.54 13.07 -43.62
CA ILE A 701 -17.49 13.07 -42.60
C ILE A 701 -17.47 11.68 -41.96
N VAL A 702 -16.36 10.98 -42.11
CA VAL A 702 -16.19 9.60 -41.66
C VAL A 702 -15.28 9.47 -40.44
N ASN A 703 -14.45 10.48 -40.17
CA ASN A 703 -13.68 10.56 -38.94
C ASN A 703 -13.78 11.95 -38.32
N PHE A 704 -14.23 11.99 -37.07
CA PHE A 704 -14.23 13.16 -36.19
C PHE A 704 -13.03 13.04 -35.24
N ASN A 705 -11.84 13.48 -35.67
CA ASN A 705 -10.60 13.22 -34.92
C ASN A 705 -10.33 14.30 -33.88
N LEU A 706 -10.32 15.57 -34.30
CA LEU A 706 -10.06 16.72 -33.43
C LEU A 706 -11.04 17.84 -33.76
N GLU A 707 -11.83 18.24 -32.75
CA GLU A 707 -12.80 19.31 -32.91
C GLU A 707 -12.13 20.61 -33.38
N GLY A 708 -12.69 21.20 -34.43
CA GLY A 708 -12.19 22.41 -35.09
C GLY A 708 -10.90 22.25 -35.91
N GLN A 709 -10.21 21.10 -35.85
CA GLN A 709 -8.88 20.95 -36.45
C GLN A 709 -8.71 19.79 -37.42
N GLN A 710 -9.32 18.63 -37.17
CA GLN A 710 -9.06 17.45 -38.00
C GLN A 710 -10.31 16.59 -38.17
N TYR A 711 -10.78 16.56 -39.41
CA TYR A 711 -11.85 15.69 -39.88
C TYR A 711 -11.37 14.93 -41.10
N VAL A 712 -11.95 13.77 -41.37
CA VAL A 712 -11.72 13.06 -42.63
C VAL A 712 -13.05 12.90 -43.35
N CYS A 713 -13.09 13.36 -44.59
CA CYS A 713 -14.26 13.28 -45.47
C CYS A 713 -14.03 12.19 -46.50
N ALA A 714 -14.98 11.28 -46.66
CA ALA A 714 -14.97 10.24 -47.70
C ALA A 714 -16.07 10.50 -48.71
N GLY A 715 -15.80 10.24 -49.98
CA GLY A 715 -16.79 10.53 -51.01
C GLY A 715 -16.32 10.25 -52.43
N ASN A 716 -17.18 10.59 -53.37
CA ASN A 716 -16.87 10.57 -54.80
C ASN A 716 -15.76 11.59 -55.10
N LEU A 717 -14.87 11.27 -56.05
CA LEU A 717 -13.76 12.15 -56.45
C LEU A 717 -14.23 13.55 -56.86
N GLN A 718 -15.36 13.67 -57.56
CA GLN A 718 -15.91 14.96 -57.97
C GLN A 718 -16.43 15.76 -56.76
N ALA A 719 -17.13 15.11 -55.82
CA ALA A 719 -17.61 15.77 -54.60
C ALA A 719 -16.46 16.24 -53.72
N LEU A 720 -15.38 15.46 -53.62
CA LEU A 720 -14.16 15.83 -52.91
C LEU A 720 -13.42 17.00 -53.60
N ALA A 721 -13.41 17.04 -54.94
CA ALA A 721 -12.87 18.18 -55.67
C ALA A 721 -13.67 19.47 -55.39
N ILE A 722 -15.00 19.38 -55.36
CA ILE A 722 -15.88 20.49 -54.97
C ILE A 722 -15.60 20.93 -53.52
N LEU A 723 -15.39 19.99 -52.60
CA LEU A 723 -15.03 20.29 -51.22
C LEU A 723 -13.72 21.08 -51.14
N ILE A 724 -12.70 20.69 -51.90
CA ILE A 724 -11.41 21.38 -51.95
C ILE A 724 -11.59 22.82 -52.44
N THR A 725 -12.21 23.01 -53.61
CA THR A 725 -12.39 24.35 -54.19
C THR A 725 -13.30 25.24 -53.36
N THR A 726 -14.38 24.69 -52.79
CA THR A 726 -15.29 25.41 -51.89
C THR A 726 -14.56 25.83 -50.61
N SER A 727 -13.73 24.95 -50.02
CA SER A 727 -12.95 25.28 -48.82
C SER A 727 -11.93 26.40 -49.10
N ASP A 728 -11.28 26.37 -50.26
CA ASP A 728 -10.32 27.39 -50.66
C ASP A 728 -11.00 28.74 -50.89
N ALA A 729 -12.17 28.75 -51.53
CA ALA A 729 -12.96 29.96 -51.70
C ALA A 729 -13.45 30.52 -50.36
N LEU A 730 -13.93 29.67 -49.44
CA LEU A 730 -14.35 30.08 -48.09
C LEU A 730 -13.19 30.68 -47.28
N SER A 731 -11.95 30.19 -47.48
CA SER A 731 -10.76 30.73 -46.80
C SER A 731 -10.42 32.16 -47.22
N SER A 732 -10.89 32.58 -48.40
CA SER A 732 -10.70 33.94 -48.93
C SER A 732 -11.80 34.91 -48.49
N LEU A 733 -12.90 34.42 -47.90
CA LEU A 733 -14.00 35.25 -47.40
C LEU A 733 -13.76 35.70 -45.96
N LYS A 734 -14.31 36.85 -45.57
CA LYS A 734 -14.25 37.31 -44.17
C LYS A 734 -15.27 36.54 -43.33
N SER A 735 -14.96 36.26 -42.06
CA SER A 735 -15.82 35.42 -41.18
C SER A 735 -17.28 35.88 -41.05
N CYS A 736 -17.57 37.18 -41.23
CA CYS A 736 -18.93 37.72 -41.21
C CYS A 736 -19.79 37.38 -42.45
N GLN A 737 -19.23 36.67 -43.44
CA GLN A 737 -19.90 36.31 -44.70
C GLN A 737 -20.29 34.83 -44.78
N TYR A 738 -20.08 34.04 -43.73
CA TYR A 738 -20.48 32.64 -43.67
C TYR A 738 -21.98 32.51 -43.36
N THR A 739 -22.82 32.77 -44.37
CA THR A 739 -24.26 32.49 -44.31
C THR A 739 -24.59 31.25 -45.13
N THR A 740 -25.63 30.51 -44.72
CA THR A 740 -26.15 29.36 -45.47
C THR A 740 -26.41 29.72 -46.93
N SER A 741 -27.06 30.86 -47.21
CA SER A 741 -27.35 31.28 -48.59
C SER A 741 -26.09 31.51 -49.42
N ALA A 742 -25.05 32.14 -48.86
CA ALA A 742 -23.78 32.34 -49.54
C ALA A 742 -23.09 31.00 -49.85
N LEU A 743 -23.12 30.06 -48.89
CA LEU A 743 -22.59 28.71 -49.08
C LEU A 743 -23.32 27.98 -50.22
N LYS A 744 -24.66 28.04 -50.29
CA LYS A 744 -25.43 27.40 -51.36
C LYS A 744 -25.03 27.89 -52.74
N HIS A 745 -24.88 29.22 -52.90
CA HIS A 745 -24.45 29.80 -54.16
C HIS A 745 -23.01 29.42 -54.53
N LEU A 746 -22.12 29.38 -53.54
CA LEU A 746 -20.72 29.00 -53.74
C LEU A 746 -20.60 27.54 -54.19
N VAL A 747 -21.34 26.62 -53.56
CA VAL A 747 -21.39 25.21 -53.94
C VAL A 747 -21.95 25.05 -55.36
N ALA A 748 -23.03 25.75 -55.72
CA ALA A 748 -23.60 25.70 -57.07
C ALA A 748 -22.61 26.17 -58.16
N HIS A 749 -21.83 27.22 -57.84
CA HIS A 749 -20.79 27.72 -58.72
C HIS A 749 -19.70 26.67 -58.97
N HIS A 750 -19.14 26.08 -57.90
CA HIS A 750 -18.09 25.08 -58.01
C HIS A 750 -18.59 23.74 -58.56
N LEU A 751 -19.86 23.39 -58.35
CA LEU A 751 -20.50 22.24 -58.98
C LEU A 751 -20.50 22.39 -60.50
N THR A 752 -20.84 23.58 -61.01
CA THR A 752 -20.81 23.87 -62.46
C THR A 752 -19.39 23.75 -63.00
N GLN A 753 -18.40 24.34 -62.31
CA GLN A 753 -16.98 24.24 -62.69
C GLN A 753 -16.43 22.81 -62.63
N SER A 754 -16.96 21.98 -61.72
CA SER A 754 -16.48 20.61 -61.55
C SER A 754 -16.72 19.72 -62.79
N GLN A 755 -17.64 20.12 -63.68
CA GLN A 755 -17.92 19.40 -64.93
C GLN A 755 -16.76 19.48 -65.93
N ASP A 756 -15.95 20.54 -65.85
CA ASP A 756 -14.81 20.77 -66.73
C ASP A 756 -13.51 20.10 -66.22
N ILE A 757 -13.55 19.41 -65.08
CA ILE A 757 -12.37 18.74 -64.51
C ILE A 757 -11.95 17.56 -65.42
N PRO A 758 -10.68 17.52 -65.86
CA PRO A 758 -10.16 16.41 -66.67
C PRO A 758 -10.33 15.05 -65.98
N ARG A 759 -10.73 14.03 -66.76
CA ARG A 759 -10.83 12.64 -66.29
C ARG A 759 -9.56 11.87 -66.72
N PRO A 760 -8.98 11.02 -65.85
CA PRO A 760 -9.39 10.70 -64.48
C PRO A 760 -9.11 11.86 -63.49
N ILE A 761 -10.05 12.09 -62.57
CA ILE A 761 -9.96 13.16 -61.57
C ILE A 761 -8.81 12.86 -60.61
N THR A 762 -7.83 13.77 -60.55
CA THR A 762 -6.73 13.71 -59.58
C THR A 762 -6.92 14.82 -58.55
N LEU A 763 -7.03 14.45 -57.27
CA LEU A 763 -7.20 15.43 -56.18
C LEU A 763 -5.85 16.08 -55.85
N SER A 764 -5.83 17.41 -55.79
CA SER A 764 -4.69 18.18 -55.32
C SER A 764 -4.93 18.68 -53.89
N ARG A 765 -3.84 19.07 -53.21
CA ARG A 765 -3.92 19.68 -51.88
C ARG A 765 -4.53 21.08 -51.99
N GLY A 766 -5.52 21.38 -51.15
CA GLY A 766 -6.07 22.72 -50.97
C GLY A 766 -5.50 23.45 -49.75
N VAL A 767 -6.08 24.60 -49.44
CA VAL A 767 -5.73 25.44 -48.28
C VAL A 767 -6.02 24.71 -46.97
N ALA A 768 -7.20 24.11 -46.87
CA ALA A 768 -7.68 23.42 -45.68
C ALA A 768 -7.76 21.90 -45.84
N THR A 769 -7.48 21.38 -47.03
CA THR A 769 -7.75 19.99 -47.42
C THR A 769 -6.50 19.26 -47.88
N ILE A 770 -6.33 18.01 -47.47
CA ILE A 770 -5.21 17.14 -47.83
C ILE A 770 -5.75 15.79 -48.29
N PRO A 771 -5.65 15.43 -49.58
CA PRO A 771 -6.02 14.11 -50.08
C PRO A 771 -5.20 13.00 -49.42
N LEU A 772 -5.88 11.90 -49.05
CA LEU A 772 -5.24 10.72 -48.48
C LEU A 772 -4.80 9.78 -49.61
N ASN A 773 -3.51 9.83 -49.94
CA ASN A 773 -2.95 9.09 -51.07
C ASN A 773 -3.04 7.57 -50.87
N GLY A 774 -3.44 6.86 -51.93
CA GLY A 774 -3.52 5.40 -51.94
C GLY A 774 -4.70 4.80 -51.19
N ILE A 775 -5.70 5.64 -50.84
CA ILE A 775 -7.02 5.21 -50.37
C ILE A 775 -8.05 5.58 -51.44
N ASP A 776 -8.70 4.55 -51.97
CA ASP A 776 -9.70 4.65 -53.03
C ASP A 776 -11.04 4.04 -52.61
N ILE A 777 -11.29 3.87 -51.32
CA ILE A 777 -12.53 3.29 -50.79
C ILE A 777 -13.08 4.21 -49.70
N PRO A 778 -14.38 4.55 -49.72
CA PRO A 778 -14.96 5.48 -48.75
C PRO A 778 -15.30 4.74 -47.44
N PHE A 779 -14.28 4.36 -46.68
CA PHE A 779 -14.45 3.63 -45.42
C PHE A 779 -15.31 4.40 -44.42
N HIS A 780 -16.07 3.66 -43.60
CA HIS A 780 -17.04 4.17 -42.62
C HIS A 780 -18.21 4.99 -43.19
N SER A 781 -18.28 5.20 -44.50
CA SER A 781 -19.44 5.85 -45.13
C SER A 781 -20.64 4.92 -45.25
N THR A 782 -21.82 5.52 -45.44
CA THR A 782 -23.07 4.79 -45.71
C THR A 782 -23.02 3.93 -46.98
N HIS A 783 -22.09 4.21 -47.91
CA HIS A 783 -21.93 3.46 -49.15
C HIS A 783 -21.61 1.98 -48.94
N LEU A 784 -20.91 1.64 -47.84
CA LEU A 784 -20.54 0.27 -47.53
C LEU A 784 -21.58 -0.47 -46.68
N ARG A 785 -22.72 0.17 -46.36
CA ARG A 785 -23.76 -0.39 -45.47
C ARG A 785 -24.35 -1.70 -45.99
N ALA A 786 -24.47 -1.87 -47.32
CA ALA A 786 -24.97 -3.10 -47.94
C ALA A 786 -24.13 -4.35 -47.60
N GLY A 787 -22.84 -4.19 -47.26
CA GLY A 787 -21.96 -5.30 -46.89
C GLY A 787 -22.07 -5.73 -45.41
N ILE A 788 -22.73 -4.95 -44.56
CA ILE A 788 -22.69 -5.12 -43.11
C ILE A 788 -23.41 -6.39 -42.64
N ASP A 789 -24.53 -6.77 -43.27
CA ASP A 789 -25.26 -7.98 -42.85
C ASP A 789 -24.43 -9.24 -43.07
N THR A 790 -23.70 -9.33 -44.18
CA THR A 790 -22.78 -10.44 -44.45
C THR A 790 -21.64 -10.48 -43.43
N TYR A 791 -21.12 -9.31 -43.07
CA TYR A 791 -20.07 -9.20 -42.05
C TYR A 791 -20.59 -9.58 -40.65
N ARG A 792 -21.83 -9.22 -40.32
CA ARG A 792 -22.49 -9.60 -39.06
C ARG A 792 -22.70 -11.10 -38.97
N ASP A 793 -23.21 -11.73 -40.04
CA ASP A 793 -23.40 -13.18 -40.10
C ASP A 793 -22.06 -13.91 -39.88
N TYR A 794 -21.00 -13.39 -40.48
CA TYR A 794 -19.65 -13.90 -40.29
C TYR A 794 -19.13 -13.72 -38.85
N LEU A 795 -19.38 -12.57 -38.22
CA LEU A 795 -19.03 -12.34 -36.81
C LEU A 795 -19.76 -13.32 -35.88
N LYS A 796 -21.05 -13.55 -36.09
CA LYS A 796 -21.86 -14.50 -35.30
C LYS A 796 -21.33 -15.93 -35.35
N GLU A 797 -20.74 -16.34 -36.47
CA GLU A 797 -20.12 -17.67 -36.61
C GLU A 797 -18.76 -17.79 -35.92
N LYS A 798 -18.15 -16.67 -35.50
CA LYS A 798 -16.77 -16.62 -34.98
C LYS A 798 -16.68 -16.17 -33.53
N ILE A 799 -17.69 -15.46 -33.03
CA ILE A 799 -17.81 -15.06 -31.64
C ILE A 799 -18.56 -16.16 -30.89
N ASN A 800 -17.93 -16.78 -29.90
CA ASN A 800 -18.63 -17.68 -28.99
C ASN A 800 -19.20 -16.87 -27.83
N GLU A 801 -20.46 -17.09 -27.49
CA GLU A 801 -21.11 -16.38 -26.38
C GLU A 801 -20.42 -16.65 -25.03
N SER A 802 -19.86 -17.85 -24.84
CA SER A 802 -19.10 -18.23 -23.65
C SER A 802 -17.81 -17.44 -23.43
N ASP A 803 -17.26 -16.84 -24.49
CA ASP A 803 -16.00 -16.09 -24.43
C ASP A 803 -16.25 -14.62 -24.06
N ILE A 804 -17.52 -14.18 -24.00
CA ILE A 804 -17.89 -12.80 -23.67
C ILE A 804 -17.93 -12.61 -22.16
N VAL A 805 -17.01 -11.79 -21.64
CA VAL A 805 -16.97 -11.38 -20.22
C VAL A 805 -17.33 -9.90 -20.11
N PRO A 806 -18.59 -9.54 -19.81
CA PRO A 806 -19.04 -8.14 -19.80
C PRO A 806 -18.25 -7.23 -18.85
N GLU A 807 -17.73 -7.75 -17.74
CA GLU A 807 -16.97 -7.00 -16.74
C GLU A 807 -15.66 -6.43 -17.29
N GLU A 808 -15.13 -7.00 -18.38
CA GLU A 808 -13.94 -6.50 -19.06
C GLU A 808 -14.26 -5.31 -19.99
N MET A 809 -15.53 -5.12 -20.36
CA MET A 809 -15.97 -4.13 -21.36
C MET A 809 -16.83 -3.01 -20.77
N VAL A 810 -17.75 -3.33 -19.85
CA VAL A 810 -18.72 -2.39 -19.29
C VAL A 810 -18.00 -1.26 -18.56
N GLY A 811 -18.24 -0.01 -18.98
CA GLY A 811 -17.57 1.18 -18.44
C GLY A 811 -16.11 1.39 -18.87
N LYS A 812 -15.49 0.39 -19.52
CA LYS A 812 -14.07 0.38 -19.91
C LYS A 812 -13.85 0.58 -21.41
N TRP A 813 -14.55 -0.19 -22.24
CA TRP A 813 -14.46 -0.11 -23.70
C TRP A 813 -15.23 1.10 -24.23
N ILE A 814 -14.63 1.89 -25.11
CA ILE A 814 -15.29 3.01 -25.79
C ILE A 814 -15.38 2.69 -27.29
N PRO A 815 -16.53 2.23 -27.80
CA PRO A 815 -16.71 1.93 -29.23
C PRO A 815 -16.75 3.20 -30.09
N ASN A 816 -16.20 3.11 -31.31
CA ASN A 816 -16.19 4.20 -32.29
C ASN A 816 -17.61 4.64 -32.71
N LEU A 817 -18.58 3.72 -32.71
CA LEU A 817 -19.91 3.97 -33.24
C LEU A 817 -20.67 5.05 -32.45
N VAL A 818 -20.56 5.05 -31.11
CA VAL A 818 -21.31 5.96 -30.22
C VAL A 818 -20.41 6.85 -29.37
N GLY A 819 -19.11 6.54 -29.24
CA GLY A 819 -18.15 7.41 -28.55
C GLY A 819 -18.37 7.58 -27.05
N VAL A 820 -19.11 6.67 -26.41
CA VAL A 820 -19.38 6.65 -24.96
C VAL A 820 -19.00 5.28 -24.38
N PRO A 821 -18.68 5.18 -23.07
CA PRO A 821 -18.35 3.90 -22.45
C PRO A 821 -19.43 2.85 -22.70
N PHE A 822 -19.01 1.64 -23.05
CA PHE A 822 -19.88 0.51 -23.34
C PHE A 822 -20.75 0.18 -22.14
N GLY A 823 -22.03 -0.10 -22.39
CA GLY A 823 -22.99 -0.50 -21.39
C GLY A 823 -23.98 -1.53 -21.94
N THR A 824 -24.51 -2.36 -21.06
CA THR A 824 -25.55 -3.36 -21.39
C THR A 824 -26.97 -2.84 -21.13
N GLY A 825 -27.11 -1.64 -20.55
CA GLY A 825 -28.41 -1.04 -20.25
C GLY A 825 -29.15 -0.52 -21.48
N ARG A 826 -30.48 -0.36 -21.33
CA ARG A 826 -31.39 0.13 -22.37
C ARG A 826 -30.92 1.44 -23.02
N ASP A 827 -30.49 2.41 -22.21
CA ASP A 827 -30.02 3.72 -22.69
C ASP A 827 -28.85 3.62 -23.68
N PHE A 828 -27.97 2.64 -23.50
CA PHE A 828 -26.85 2.42 -24.43
C PHE A 828 -27.35 1.81 -25.74
N VAL A 829 -28.23 0.81 -25.66
CA VAL A 829 -28.83 0.16 -26.83
C VAL A 829 -29.64 1.15 -27.67
N GLU A 830 -30.42 2.03 -27.04
CA GLU A 830 -31.19 3.08 -27.71
C GLU A 830 -30.29 4.03 -28.52
N ARG A 831 -29.15 4.46 -27.95
CA ARG A 831 -28.15 5.27 -28.68
C ARG A 831 -27.54 4.52 -29.86
N VAL A 832 -27.23 3.24 -29.70
CA VAL A 832 -26.70 2.42 -30.80
C VAL A 832 -27.73 2.29 -31.92
N VAL A 833 -29.01 2.11 -31.60
CA VAL A 833 -30.10 2.06 -32.58
C VAL A 833 -30.26 3.39 -33.31
N GLU A 834 -30.22 4.52 -32.60
CA GLU A 834 -30.31 5.86 -33.18
C GLU A 834 -29.25 6.11 -34.25
N VAL A 835 -28.00 5.68 -33.99
CA VAL A 835 -26.88 5.89 -34.93
C VAL A 835 -26.86 4.84 -36.05
N SER A 836 -27.15 3.57 -35.75
CA SER A 836 -26.98 2.46 -36.70
C SER A 836 -28.21 2.13 -37.53
N GLY A 837 -29.41 2.44 -37.04
CA GLY A 837 -30.66 1.94 -37.62
C GLY A 837 -30.82 0.42 -37.53
N SER A 838 -30.13 -0.25 -36.60
CA SER A 838 -30.14 -1.72 -36.47
C SER A 838 -31.54 -2.26 -36.18
N GLN A 839 -32.07 -3.08 -37.09
CA GLN A 839 -33.36 -3.76 -36.91
C GLN A 839 -33.32 -4.76 -35.76
N VAL A 840 -32.24 -5.52 -35.63
CA VAL A 840 -32.05 -6.53 -34.57
C VAL A 840 -32.15 -5.91 -33.18
N LEU A 841 -31.46 -4.78 -32.96
CA LEU A 841 -31.51 -4.08 -31.68
C LEU A 841 -32.83 -3.35 -31.47
N SER A 842 -33.46 -2.87 -32.55
CA SER A 842 -34.79 -2.25 -32.49
C SER A 842 -35.87 -3.26 -32.08
N GLU A 843 -35.77 -4.51 -32.54
CA GLU A 843 -36.63 -5.61 -32.11
C GLU A 843 -36.37 -6.00 -30.66
N MET A 844 -35.11 -6.05 -30.24
CA MET A 844 -34.73 -6.30 -28.85
C MET A 844 -35.33 -5.26 -27.89
N LEU A 845 -35.32 -3.97 -28.25
CA LEU A 845 -35.91 -2.89 -27.45
C LEU A 845 -37.46 -2.96 -27.32
N LYS A 846 -38.12 -3.66 -28.24
CA LYS A 846 -39.58 -3.87 -28.26
C LYS A 846 -40.02 -5.10 -27.47
N GLY A 847 -39.11 -6.06 -27.25
CA GLY A 847 -39.38 -7.22 -26.41
C GLY A 847 -39.60 -6.80 -24.96
N SER A 848 -40.64 -7.35 -24.32
CA SER A 848 -41.02 -7.04 -22.93
C SER A 848 -40.16 -7.71 -21.85
N ASP A 849 -39.19 -8.55 -22.23
CA ASP A 849 -38.40 -9.33 -21.27
C ASP A 849 -36.90 -9.08 -21.45
N GLY A 850 -36.28 -8.43 -20.45
CA GLY A 850 -34.84 -8.42 -20.18
C GLY A 850 -34.00 -7.43 -20.97
#